data_AF-A0A841WLK5-F1
#
_entry.id   AF-A0A841WLK5-F1
#
_cell.length_a   1.000
_cell.length_b   1.000
_cell.length_c   1.000
_cell.angle_alpha   90.00
_cell.angle_beta   90.00
_cell.angle_gamma   90.00
#
_symmetry.space_group_name_H-M   'P 1'
#
loop_
_entity.id
_entity.type
_entity.pdbx_description
1 polymer ?
#
loop_
_entity_poly.entity_id
_entity_poly.type
_entity_poly.pdbx_seq_one_letter_code
_entity_poly.pdbx_strand_id
1 'polypeptide(L)'
;MKARLLNGIYTLMPNPKSGGMAKVYKARDINDNLVAVKIFENGQIEQEITDESFRREVSALKELKHPGIVQLIDSGVDEETGHNFLVLEWMETNLATSLKESPLAGWDEFWERVGLPLLEALAFSHNRECIHRDIKPNNILINAEGIIKLADFGISKLKGWLQPTVTLREFVSRPYCPPEEDDGSYTYTRDVFSFGVLILKCLTEVELTNYDTIKQAIKQFDASPAIIAIIERSVSFEPSERQHNAEVLLVEIQAIQEKRQKEYQAKQGSCYLKLPSRIDRIADELEADSNNEIEKIILQDLNSGCAMCRFEKRTPVDREDKYEENQYKIFGSDYSYHVKIDERDQEKLVILNVMNLSSSILEENRNRYWHPPYDFKFGNSSNRLEDKTVISNLKLLIEEYESEIRQKQAEEEKQRLFRNWENILRAKTDWEKEHQPPLNYIEVTRQENRAIFTLASIPDENLVEQPRHVIVNNRTLLSGNVEEVKEDKLTLYINYGDPERLPKSGELRFDNRAAEYALKQQKNALEAIKYDRAARSDIRSLLITPQEVKTPTNEENIKFIQSLNKSQEETVEAALVTQDFLVVEGSPGTGKTTFITEVILQTIQANPQARILLTSQTHVALDNALERIKKQNSTLKMVRIGNYEKVADNIHDLLLEEQIEPWKNEVIKRSKSFLESWSKKHNLSPQEITMANLFQKSREALIKLDN
;
A
#
# COMPACT_ATOMS: atom_id res chain seq x y z
N MET A 1 26.60 37.96 -21.53
CA MET A 1 27.71 37.08 -21.13
C MET A 1 28.04 36.14 -22.28
N LYS A 2 29.31 35.78 -22.48
CA LYS A 2 29.74 34.84 -23.53
C LYS A 2 29.39 33.39 -23.13
N ALA A 3 29.27 32.50 -24.11
CA ALA A 3 29.12 31.07 -23.88
C ALA A 3 30.35 30.51 -23.12
N ARG A 4 30.12 29.62 -22.15
CA ARG A 4 31.16 29.01 -21.30
C ARG A 4 31.31 27.54 -21.66
N LEU A 5 32.54 27.04 -21.77
CA LEU A 5 32.81 25.63 -22.04
C LEU A 5 33.03 24.89 -20.71
N LEU A 6 32.16 23.94 -20.37
CA LEU A 6 32.23 23.14 -19.14
C LEU A 6 33.04 21.86 -19.40
N ASN A 7 34.13 21.69 -18.65
CA ASN A 7 35.07 20.56 -18.69
C ASN A 7 35.55 20.19 -20.12
N GLY A 8 35.60 21.16 -21.04
CA GLY A 8 35.98 20.91 -22.44
C GLY A 8 34.94 20.17 -23.29
N ILE A 9 33.78 19.81 -22.73
CA ILE A 9 32.79 18.93 -23.38
C ILE A 9 31.49 19.66 -23.72
N TYR A 10 30.98 20.50 -22.81
CA TYR A 10 29.64 21.09 -22.94
C TYR A 10 29.71 22.61 -23.11
N THR A 11 29.24 23.12 -24.25
CA THR A 11 29.17 24.58 -24.49
C THR A 11 27.87 25.13 -23.92
N LEU A 12 27.95 25.79 -22.76
CA LEU A 12 26.83 26.40 -22.07
C LEU A 12 26.39 27.69 -22.76
N MET A 13 25.12 27.74 -23.16
CA MET A 13 24.50 28.95 -23.73
C MET A 13 24.24 30.00 -22.64
N PRO A 14 24.27 31.31 -22.98
CA PRO A 14 23.96 32.37 -22.04
C PRO A 14 22.48 32.31 -21.60
N ASN A 15 22.19 32.86 -20.41
CA ASN A 15 20.86 32.95 -19.77
C ASN A 15 20.34 31.62 -19.18
N PRO A 16 21.00 31.08 -18.13
CA PRO A 16 20.47 29.94 -17.39
C PRO A 16 19.12 30.25 -16.73
N LYS A 17 18.29 29.21 -16.59
CA LYS A 17 17.14 29.25 -15.69
C LYS A 17 17.62 28.96 -14.27
N SER A 18 17.41 29.88 -13.34
CA SER A 18 17.71 29.70 -11.92
C SER A 18 16.52 29.07 -11.20
N GLY A 19 16.75 28.07 -10.36
CA GLY A 19 15.71 27.47 -9.52
C GLY A 19 16.29 26.81 -8.26
N GLY A 20 15.83 27.23 -7.08
CA GLY A 20 16.26 26.67 -5.80
C GLY A 20 17.79 26.63 -5.63
N MET A 21 18.34 25.43 -5.58
CA MET A 21 19.76 25.13 -5.33
C MET A 21 20.61 24.97 -6.62
N ALA A 22 20.03 25.19 -7.81
CA ALA A 22 20.70 24.91 -9.07
C ALA A 22 20.40 25.93 -10.17
N LYS A 23 21.29 26.00 -11.16
CA LYS A 23 21.08 26.69 -12.44
C LYS A 23 21.07 25.69 -13.58
N VAL A 24 20.08 25.78 -14.44
CA VAL A 24 19.94 24.93 -15.63
C VAL A 24 20.29 25.73 -16.87
N TYR A 25 21.30 25.26 -17.60
CA TYR A 25 21.78 25.83 -18.85
C TYR A 25 21.30 24.98 -20.03
N LYS A 26 20.86 25.64 -21.11
CA LYS A 26 20.85 25.01 -22.44
C LYS A 26 22.29 24.89 -22.89
N ALA A 27 22.70 23.72 -23.37
CA ALA A 27 24.07 23.50 -23.81
C ALA A 27 24.12 22.59 -25.04
N ARG A 28 25.30 22.53 -25.66
CA ARG A 28 25.63 21.58 -26.72
C ARG A 28 26.81 20.70 -26.32
N ASP A 29 26.72 19.42 -26.60
CA ASP A 29 27.85 18.49 -26.44
C ASP A 29 28.85 18.62 -27.60
N ILE A 30 29.92 17.82 -27.57
CA ILE A 30 30.95 17.78 -28.62
C ILE A 30 30.44 17.33 -30.00
N ASN A 31 29.26 16.70 -30.05
CA ASN A 31 28.61 16.23 -31.27
C ASN A 31 27.51 17.19 -31.75
N ASP A 32 27.43 18.40 -31.17
CA ASP A 32 26.41 19.43 -31.44
C ASP A 32 24.99 19.07 -30.98
N ASN A 33 24.80 18.00 -30.20
CA ASN A 33 23.49 17.64 -29.64
C ASN A 33 23.08 18.61 -28.54
N LEU A 34 21.79 18.97 -28.49
CA LEU A 34 21.23 19.80 -27.42
C LEU A 34 21.05 19.01 -26.14
N VAL A 35 21.56 19.56 -25.03
CA VAL A 35 21.45 18.98 -23.69
C VAL A 35 21.09 20.06 -22.66
N ALA A 36 20.54 19.64 -21.52
CA ALA A 36 20.33 20.49 -20.35
C ALA A 36 21.42 20.21 -19.33
N VAL A 37 22.18 21.23 -18.92
CA VAL A 37 23.21 21.11 -17.88
C VAL A 37 22.75 21.81 -16.61
N LYS A 38 22.46 21.03 -15.57
CA LYS A 38 22.02 21.50 -14.25
C LYS A 38 23.23 21.54 -13.31
N ILE A 39 23.67 22.74 -12.94
CA ILE A 39 24.80 22.99 -12.05
C ILE A 39 24.27 23.34 -10.66
N PHE A 40 24.73 22.62 -9.65
CA PHE A 40 24.34 22.82 -8.25
C PHE A 40 25.27 23.84 -7.60
N GLU A 41 24.74 25.01 -7.27
CA GLU A 41 25.54 26.12 -6.73
C GLU A 41 25.35 26.22 -5.21
N ASN A 42 26.45 26.30 -4.46
CA ASN A 42 26.41 26.55 -3.02
C ASN A 42 25.99 28.00 -2.77
N GLY A 43 24.68 28.23 -2.59
CA GLY A 43 24.12 29.51 -2.18
C GLY A 43 24.28 29.78 -0.68
N GLN A 44 23.21 30.20 0.00
CA GLN A 44 23.13 30.34 1.47
C GLN A 44 22.94 28.98 2.21
N ILE A 45 23.10 27.87 1.50
CA ILE A 45 22.74 26.52 1.95
C ILE A 45 24.05 25.75 2.20
N GLU A 46 24.08 24.91 3.24
CA GLU A 46 25.26 24.10 3.57
C GLU A 46 25.64 23.19 2.40
N GLN A 47 26.93 23.10 2.10
CA GLN A 47 27.48 22.32 0.99
C GLN A 47 27.08 20.83 1.05
N GLU A 48 26.94 20.27 2.26
CA GLU A 48 26.48 18.89 2.48
C GLU A 48 25.07 18.63 1.92
N ILE A 49 24.18 19.61 2.00
CA ILE A 49 22.80 19.53 1.51
C ILE A 49 22.80 19.47 -0.02
N THR A 50 23.58 20.36 -0.64
CA THR A 50 23.72 20.46 -2.10
C THR A 50 24.33 19.17 -2.67
N ASP A 51 25.37 18.61 -2.03
CA ASP A 51 26.02 17.36 -2.42
C ASP A 51 25.09 16.14 -2.26
N GLU A 52 24.31 16.08 -1.19
CA GLU A 52 23.36 14.99 -0.95
C GLU A 52 22.22 15.01 -1.98
N SER A 53 21.69 16.19 -2.32
CA SER A 53 20.70 16.36 -3.38
C SER A 53 21.22 15.90 -4.74
N PHE A 54 22.44 16.30 -5.11
CA PHE A 54 23.08 15.84 -6.34
C PHE A 54 23.23 14.30 -6.36
N ARG A 55 23.79 13.70 -5.31
CA ARG A 55 24.00 12.24 -5.25
C ARG A 55 22.70 11.46 -5.37
N ARG A 56 21.63 11.91 -4.71
CA ARG A 56 20.30 11.27 -4.79
C ARG A 56 19.68 11.39 -6.17
N GLU A 57 19.76 12.57 -6.79
CA GLU A 57 19.23 12.79 -8.14
C GLU A 57 19.95 11.91 -9.16
N VAL A 58 21.28 11.83 -9.09
CA VAL A 58 22.09 10.91 -9.91
C VAL A 58 21.66 9.46 -9.68
N SER A 59 21.54 9.03 -8.43
CA SER A 59 21.19 7.64 -8.08
C SER A 59 19.82 7.26 -8.63
N ALA A 60 18.82 8.12 -8.44
CA ALA A 60 17.47 7.90 -8.94
C ALA A 60 17.46 7.80 -10.47
N LEU A 61 18.02 8.77 -11.17
CA LEU A 61 17.98 8.80 -12.64
C LEU A 61 18.82 7.69 -13.30
N LYS A 62 19.83 7.15 -12.62
CA LYS A 62 20.57 5.96 -13.10
C LYS A 62 19.70 4.70 -13.14
N GLU A 63 18.78 4.56 -12.17
CA GLU A 63 17.88 3.41 -12.04
C GLU A 63 16.60 3.58 -12.84
N LEU A 64 16.19 4.82 -13.13
CA LEU A 64 14.94 5.16 -13.78
C LEU A 64 15.06 5.37 -15.31
N LYS A 65 15.18 4.26 -16.05
CA LYS A 65 15.12 4.27 -17.52
C LYS A 65 13.71 4.02 -18.02
N HIS A 66 12.97 5.09 -18.32
CA HIS A 66 11.58 5.03 -18.79
C HIS A 66 11.30 6.12 -19.83
N PRO A 67 10.49 5.87 -20.89
CA PRO A 67 10.18 6.88 -21.90
C PRO A 67 9.51 8.15 -21.35
N GLY A 68 8.77 8.04 -20.25
CA GLY A 68 8.14 9.17 -19.55
C GLY A 68 8.99 9.84 -18.46
N ILE A 69 10.29 9.52 -18.34
CA ILE A 69 11.22 10.12 -17.36
C ILE A 69 12.39 10.74 -18.12
N VAL A 70 12.82 11.93 -17.70
CA VAL A 70 13.96 12.62 -18.30
C VAL A 70 15.24 11.81 -18.14
N GLN A 71 15.93 11.58 -19.25
CA GLN A 71 17.12 10.76 -19.29
C GLN A 71 18.35 11.51 -18.75
N LEU A 72 19.06 10.85 -17.82
CA LEU A 72 20.42 11.22 -17.45
C LEU A 72 21.41 10.79 -18.53
N ILE A 73 22.16 11.75 -19.07
CA ILE A 73 23.22 11.55 -20.05
C ILE A 73 24.56 11.39 -19.34
N ASP A 74 24.89 12.31 -18.43
CA ASP A 74 26.18 12.38 -17.75
C ASP A 74 26.08 13.12 -16.41
N SER A 75 27.09 13.00 -15.55
CA SER A 75 27.19 13.72 -14.27
C SER A 75 28.65 13.89 -13.86
N GLY A 76 29.01 15.02 -13.26
CA GLY A 76 30.39 15.26 -12.84
C GLY A 76 30.55 16.47 -11.92
N VAL A 77 31.80 16.91 -11.79
CA VAL A 77 32.20 18.11 -11.04
C VAL A 77 32.83 19.09 -12.03
N ASP A 78 32.37 20.34 -12.01
CA ASP A 78 32.92 21.44 -12.77
C ASP A 78 34.36 21.71 -12.29
N GLU A 79 35.36 21.45 -13.13
CA GLU A 79 36.77 21.55 -12.75
C GLU A 79 37.20 22.98 -12.41
N GLU A 80 36.50 24.00 -12.93
CA GLU A 80 36.81 25.40 -12.66
C GLU A 80 36.18 25.90 -11.36
N THR A 81 34.97 25.43 -11.02
CA THR A 81 34.19 25.95 -9.87
C THR A 81 34.08 24.99 -8.69
N GLY A 82 34.36 23.70 -8.89
CA GLY A 82 34.15 22.65 -7.89
C GLY A 82 32.68 22.26 -7.67
N HIS A 83 31.74 22.83 -8.44
CA HIS A 83 30.32 22.53 -8.31
C HIS A 83 29.92 21.24 -9.02
N ASN A 84 29.02 20.46 -8.42
CA ASN A 84 28.46 19.28 -9.07
C ASN A 84 27.55 19.69 -10.25
N PHE A 85 27.52 18.89 -11.31
CA PHE A 85 26.60 19.08 -12.43
C PHE A 85 26.00 17.77 -12.94
N LEU A 86 24.78 17.89 -13.47
CA LEU A 86 24.04 16.85 -14.18
C LEU A 86 23.84 17.27 -15.64
N VAL A 87 23.96 16.32 -16.56
CA VAL A 87 23.63 16.49 -17.98
C VAL A 87 22.44 15.62 -18.30
N LEU A 88 21.36 16.27 -18.72
CA LEU A 88 20.08 15.64 -19.04
C LEU A 88 19.76 15.89 -20.53
N GLU A 89 18.85 15.11 -21.09
CA GLU A 89 18.27 15.45 -22.39
C GLU A 89 17.60 16.84 -22.36
N TRP A 90 17.68 17.57 -23.48
CA TRP A 90 17.05 18.88 -23.58
C TRP A 90 15.55 18.76 -23.82
N MET A 91 14.77 19.55 -23.07
CA MET A 91 13.32 19.67 -23.23
C MET A 91 12.97 21.12 -23.56
N GLU A 92 12.06 21.35 -24.51
CA GLU A 92 11.79 22.68 -25.05
C GLU A 92 10.99 23.57 -24.09
N THR A 93 9.99 22.98 -23.43
CA THR A 93 9.13 23.72 -22.49
C THR A 93 8.69 22.84 -21.31
N ASN A 94 7.91 23.40 -20.39
CA ASN A 94 7.24 22.68 -19.33
C ASN A 94 5.72 22.80 -19.46
N LEU A 95 5.00 21.92 -18.77
CA LEU A 95 3.54 21.89 -18.80
C LEU A 95 2.93 23.21 -18.31
N ALA A 96 3.56 23.87 -17.32
CA ALA A 96 3.10 25.16 -16.80
C ALA A 96 3.04 26.26 -17.89
N THR A 97 4.07 26.34 -18.74
CA THR A 97 4.11 27.27 -19.88
C THR A 97 3.18 26.80 -20.99
N SER A 98 3.19 25.50 -21.33
CA SER A 98 2.34 24.94 -22.38
C SER A 98 0.86 25.18 -22.13
N LEU A 99 0.38 25.02 -20.89
CA LEU A 99 -1.03 25.23 -20.52
C LEU A 99 -1.49 26.68 -20.68
N LYS A 100 -0.57 27.67 -20.63
CA LYS A 100 -0.90 29.08 -20.87
C LYS A 100 -1.07 29.39 -22.34
N GLU A 101 -0.31 28.71 -23.20
CA GLU A 101 -0.31 28.91 -24.64
C GLU A 101 -1.40 28.09 -25.33
N SER A 102 -1.64 26.87 -24.84
CA SER A 102 -2.64 25.93 -25.34
C SER A 102 -3.29 25.18 -24.17
N PRO A 103 -4.40 25.69 -23.62
CA PRO A 103 -5.21 24.97 -22.64
C PRO A 103 -5.71 23.64 -23.20
N LEU A 104 -5.91 22.65 -22.32
CA LEU A 104 -6.48 21.36 -22.68
C LEU A 104 -8.00 21.47 -22.80
N ALA A 105 -8.60 20.78 -23.78
CA ALA A 105 -10.03 20.83 -24.05
C ALA A 105 -10.89 20.05 -23.04
N GLY A 106 -10.31 19.14 -22.27
CA GLY A 106 -11.02 18.36 -21.27
C GLY A 106 -10.27 17.12 -20.80
N TRP A 107 -10.97 16.28 -20.03
CA TRP A 107 -10.43 15.08 -19.39
C TRP A 107 -9.74 14.11 -20.36
N ASP A 108 -10.36 13.78 -21.50
CA ASP A 108 -9.82 12.76 -22.41
C ASP A 108 -8.53 13.23 -23.10
N GLU A 109 -8.46 14.50 -23.53
CA GLU A 109 -7.22 15.08 -24.06
C GLU A 109 -6.12 15.11 -22.98
N PHE A 110 -6.46 15.52 -21.75
CA PHE A 110 -5.51 15.47 -20.64
C PHE A 110 -5.00 14.05 -20.42
N TRP A 111 -5.90 13.07 -20.36
CA TRP A 111 -5.54 11.69 -20.07
C TRP A 111 -4.57 11.13 -21.11
N GLU A 112 -4.84 11.34 -22.40
CA GLU A 112 -3.99 10.84 -23.48
C GLU A 112 -2.63 11.55 -23.55
N ARG A 113 -2.63 12.89 -23.44
CA ARG A 113 -1.42 13.70 -23.67
C ARG A 113 -0.53 13.84 -22.44
N VAL A 114 -1.11 13.76 -21.24
CA VAL A 114 -0.42 14.07 -19.98
C VAL A 114 -0.64 12.98 -18.94
N GLY A 115 -1.89 12.65 -18.63
CA GLY A 115 -2.26 11.81 -17.50
C GLY A 115 -1.66 10.41 -17.56
N LEU A 116 -1.91 9.68 -18.65
CA LEU A 116 -1.44 8.32 -18.86
C LEU A 116 0.10 8.22 -18.87
N PRO A 117 0.84 8.92 -19.76
CA PRO A 117 2.30 8.80 -19.80
C PRO A 117 3.00 9.23 -18.49
N LEU A 118 2.44 10.22 -17.78
CA LEU A 118 2.99 10.65 -16.49
C LEU A 118 2.72 9.61 -15.39
N LEU A 119 1.51 9.06 -15.34
CA LEU A 119 1.13 8.10 -14.31
C LEU A 119 1.85 6.76 -14.50
N GLU A 120 2.09 6.33 -15.74
CA GLU A 120 2.95 5.19 -16.08
C GLU A 120 4.39 5.41 -15.60
N ALA A 121 4.95 6.62 -15.82
CA ALA A 121 6.28 6.98 -15.32
C ALA A 121 6.35 6.95 -13.78
N LEU A 122 5.32 7.42 -13.10
CA LEU A 122 5.23 7.38 -11.64
C LEU A 122 5.09 5.96 -11.10
N ALA A 123 4.24 5.13 -11.71
CA ALA A 123 4.10 3.72 -11.36
C ALA A 123 5.43 2.97 -11.52
N PHE A 124 6.14 3.20 -12.64
CA PHE A 124 7.46 2.66 -12.88
C PHE A 124 8.49 3.07 -11.81
N SER A 125 8.43 4.33 -11.37
CA SER A 125 9.30 4.86 -10.31
C SER A 125 8.99 4.22 -8.95
N HIS A 126 7.71 4.13 -8.59
CA HIS A 126 7.28 3.53 -7.32
C HIS A 126 7.68 2.05 -7.21
N ASN A 127 7.63 1.31 -8.33
CA ASN A 127 8.06 -0.09 -8.40
C ASN A 127 9.58 -0.29 -8.25
N ARG A 128 10.36 0.80 -8.27
CA ARG A 128 11.79 0.84 -7.94
C ARG A 128 12.06 1.54 -6.62
N GLU A 129 11.04 1.66 -5.78
CA GLU A 129 11.11 2.33 -4.47
C GLU A 129 11.57 3.80 -4.57
N CYS A 130 11.43 4.41 -5.75
CA CYS A 130 11.78 5.79 -6.00
C CYS A 130 10.51 6.66 -6.03
N ILE A 131 10.53 7.75 -5.26
CA ILE A 131 9.37 8.60 -5.01
C ILE A 131 9.76 10.02 -5.39
N HIS A 132 8.89 10.70 -6.11
CA HIS A 132 9.17 12.01 -6.69
C HIS A 132 9.07 13.15 -5.66
N ARG A 133 7.95 13.21 -4.93
CA ARG A 133 7.59 14.19 -3.88
C ARG A 133 7.42 15.66 -4.30
N ASP A 134 7.70 16.00 -5.55
CA ASP A 134 7.51 17.36 -6.09
C ASP A 134 6.81 17.38 -7.45
N ILE A 135 5.71 16.63 -7.60
CA ILE A 135 4.95 16.62 -8.87
C ILE A 135 4.17 17.92 -9.00
N LYS A 136 4.47 18.70 -10.05
CA LYS A 136 3.83 19.97 -10.38
C LYS A 136 4.05 20.30 -11.87
N PRO A 137 3.25 21.20 -12.47
CA PRO A 137 3.40 21.56 -13.89
C PRO A 137 4.79 22.00 -14.33
N ASN A 138 5.60 22.57 -13.42
CA ASN A 138 6.97 23.01 -13.74
C ASN A 138 7.96 21.86 -13.94
N ASN A 139 7.71 20.70 -13.31
CA ASN A 139 8.60 19.53 -13.33
C ASN A 139 8.16 18.49 -14.38
N ILE A 140 7.11 18.80 -15.15
CA ILE A 140 6.65 18.00 -16.28
C ILE A 140 7.11 18.73 -17.53
N LEU A 141 8.08 18.16 -18.21
CA LEU A 141 8.76 18.76 -19.36
C LEU A 141 8.21 18.21 -20.67
N ILE A 142 8.28 19.00 -21.73
CA ILE A 142 7.76 18.65 -23.06
C ILE A 142 8.86 18.87 -24.10
N ASN A 143 9.14 17.86 -24.93
CA ASN A 143 10.14 17.95 -25.99
C ASN A 143 9.55 18.53 -27.29
N ALA A 144 10.37 18.63 -28.34
CA ALA A 144 9.95 19.19 -29.63
C ALA A 144 8.83 18.39 -30.32
N GLU A 145 8.75 17.08 -30.06
CA GLU A 145 7.72 16.19 -30.58
C GLU A 145 6.42 16.20 -29.76
N GLY A 146 6.36 16.96 -28.66
CA GLY A 146 5.19 17.03 -27.77
C GLY A 146 5.11 15.89 -26.75
N ILE A 147 6.16 15.08 -26.61
CA ILE A 147 6.24 13.99 -25.63
C ILE A 147 6.53 14.59 -24.25
N ILE A 148 5.73 14.20 -23.26
CA ILE A 148 5.89 14.63 -21.88
C ILE A 148 6.87 13.72 -21.13
N LYS A 149 7.69 14.30 -20.25
CA LYS A 149 8.60 13.57 -19.36
C LYS A 149 8.66 14.20 -17.97
N LEU A 150 8.74 13.36 -16.95
CA LEU A 150 8.91 13.77 -15.56
C LEU A 150 10.39 14.06 -15.26
N ALA A 151 10.66 15.21 -14.64
CA ALA A 151 11.98 15.69 -14.27
C ALA A 151 12.08 16.02 -12.77
N ASP A 152 13.29 16.21 -12.25
CA ASP A 152 13.58 16.69 -10.89
C ASP A 152 13.24 15.72 -9.72
N PHE A 153 13.78 14.50 -9.77
CA PHE A 153 13.72 13.52 -8.66
C PHE A 153 14.57 13.90 -7.41
N GLY A 154 15.32 15.00 -7.48
CA GLY A 154 16.42 15.36 -6.56
C GLY A 154 16.08 16.02 -5.22
N ILE A 155 14.81 16.33 -4.96
CA ILE A 155 14.39 16.97 -3.68
C ILE A 155 13.64 15.98 -2.77
N SER A 156 13.52 14.73 -3.21
CA SER A 156 12.68 13.72 -2.57
C SER A 156 13.04 13.43 -1.10
N LYS A 157 14.19 13.78 -0.52
CA LYS A 157 14.48 13.44 0.91
C LYS A 157 15.21 14.49 1.76
N LEU A 158 15.24 15.77 1.39
CA LEU A 158 15.84 16.79 2.29
C LEU A 158 15.10 16.95 3.63
N LYS A 159 13.86 16.50 3.74
CA LYS A 159 13.05 16.61 4.96
C LYS A 159 13.46 15.68 6.12
N GLY A 160 14.23 14.62 5.85
CA GLY A 160 14.58 13.62 6.88
C GLY A 160 15.82 13.93 7.71
N TRP A 161 16.68 14.85 7.26
CA TRP A 161 18.03 15.06 7.82
C TRP A 161 18.34 16.48 8.30
N LEU A 162 17.52 17.48 7.96
CA LEU A 162 17.81 18.88 8.30
C LEU A 162 17.48 19.19 9.77
N GLN A 163 18.47 19.74 10.49
CA GLN A 163 18.30 20.34 11.81
C GLN A 163 17.27 21.48 11.81
N PRO A 164 16.67 21.82 12.97
CA PRO A 164 15.45 22.65 13.08
C PRO A 164 15.58 24.13 12.67
N THR A 165 16.73 24.57 12.19
CA THR A 165 17.08 26.00 12.11
C THR A 165 16.78 26.64 10.75
N VAL A 166 16.49 25.88 9.71
CA VAL A 166 16.04 26.42 8.41
C VAL A 166 14.52 26.28 8.32
N THR A 167 13.82 27.41 8.17
CA THR A 167 12.36 27.44 8.00
C THR A 167 11.93 26.67 6.74
N LEU A 168 11.64 25.38 6.90
CA LEU A 168 11.14 24.43 5.89
C LEU A 168 9.88 24.88 5.13
N ARG A 169 9.28 26.03 5.47
CA ARG A 169 8.08 26.57 4.82
C ARG A 169 8.30 27.02 3.36
N GLU A 170 9.52 27.39 2.98
CA GLU A 170 9.82 27.90 1.63
C GLU A 170 10.15 26.81 0.60
N PHE A 171 10.42 25.57 1.02
CA PHE A 171 10.79 24.45 0.14
C PHE A 171 9.63 23.50 -0.20
N VAL A 172 8.41 23.82 0.21
CA VAL A 172 7.23 22.99 -0.04
C VAL A 172 6.40 23.59 -1.16
N SER A 173 6.23 22.85 -2.27
CA SER A 173 5.35 23.23 -3.38
C SER A 173 3.87 23.12 -3.02
N ARG A 174 3.39 23.94 -2.09
CA ARG A 174 1.95 24.04 -1.80
C ARG A 174 1.24 24.66 -3.02
N PRO A 175 0.05 24.18 -3.41
CA PRO A 175 -0.76 23.14 -2.75
C PRO A 175 -0.53 21.70 -3.26
N TYR A 176 0.48 21.45 -4.11
CA TYR A 176 0.76 20.10 -4.67
C TYR A 176 1.30 19.12 -3.64
N CYS A 177 2.11 19.58 -2.68
CA CYS A 177 2.53 18.73 -1.56
C CYS A 177 1.34 18.51 -0.61
N PRO A 178 1.09 17.27 -0.14
CA PRO A 178 0.01 17.01 0.79
C PRO A 178 0.27 17.61 2.19
N PRO A 179 -0.79 17.85 3.00
CA PRO A 179 -0.71 18.59 4.26
C PRO A 179 0.03 17.85 5.39
N GLU A 180 0.03 16.52 5.38
CA GLU A 180 0.70 15.72 6.41
C GLU A 180 2.23 15.76 6.31
N GLU A 181 2.89 15.58 7.44
CA GLU A 181 4.35 15.39 7.49
C GLU A 181 4.75 14.05 6.85
N ASP A 182 6.00 13.97 6.39
CA ASP A 182 6.53 12.78 5.73
C ASP A 182 7.34 11.96 6.72
N ASP A 183 6.64 11.10 7.48
CA ASP A 183 7.21 10.20 8.48
C ASP A 183 7.63 8.83 7.90
N GLY A 184 7.52 8.67 6.57
CA GLY A 184 7.81 7.42 5.86
C GLY A 184 6.69 6.37 5.90
N SER A 185 5.53 6.64 6.51
CA SER A 185 4.42 5.67 6.59
C SER A 185 3.53 5.63 5.33
N TYR A 186 3.36 6.77 4.65
CA TYR A 186 2.50 6.91 3.47
C TYR A 186 3.27 7.49 2.28
N THR A 187 4.47 6.96 2.02
CA THR A 187 5.43 7.68 1.16
C THR A 187 4.98 7.78 -0.30
N TYR A 188 4.36 6.73 -0.86
CA TYR A 188 3.89 6.71 -2.25
C TYR A 188 2.57 7.47 -2.46
N THR A 189 1.71 7.57 -1.43
CA THR A 189 0.42 8.27 -1.54
C THR A 189 0.59 9.79 -1.64
N ARG A 190 1.78 10.32 -1.34
CA ARG A 190 2.11 11.72 -1.54
C ARG A 190 2.15 12.11 -3.01
N ASP A 191 2.75 11.24 -3.83
CA ASP A 191 2.81 11.44 -5.28
C ASP A 191 1.42 11.30 -5.92
N VAL A 192 0.60 10.37 -5.40
CA VAL A 192 -0.83 10.24 -5.75
C VAL A 192 -1.59 11.54 -5.47
N PHE A 193 -1.38 12.14 -4.30
CA PHE A 193 -1.99 13.43 -3.97
C PHE A 193 -1.54 14.53 -4.93
N SER A 194 -0.23 14.66 -5.16
CA SER A 194 0.31 15.69 -6.05
C SER A 194 -0.20 15.51 -7.50
N PHE A 195 -0.36 14.28 -7.97
CA PHE A 195 -0.96 13.98 -9.27
C PHE A 195 -2.46 14.36 -9.32
N GLY A 196 -3.22 14.10 -8.25
CA GLY A 196 -4.62 14.56 -8.14
C GLY A 196 -4.74 16.09 -8.19
N VAL A 197 -3.87 16.81 -7.48
CA VAL A 197 -3.82 18.29 -7.52
C VAL A 197 -3.41 18.79 -8.91
N LEU A 198 -2.49 18.10 -9.59
CA LEU A 198 -2.11 18.39 -10.97
C LEU A 198 -3.30 18.29 -11.93
N ILE A 199 -4.11 17.24 -11.82
CA ILE A 199 -5.32 17.07 -12.65
C ILE A 199 -6.25 18.27 -12.47
N LEU A 200 -6.56 18.62 -11.22
CA LEU A 200 -7.39 19.77 -10.90
C LEU A 200 -6.79 21.07 -11.45
N LYS A 201 -5.46 21.23 -11.40
CA LYS A 201 -4.80 22.41 -11.98
C LYS A 201 -4.97 22.49 -13.49
N CYS A 202 -4.89 21.37 -14.18
CA CYS A 202 -4.91 21.32 -15.65
C CYS A 202 -6.33 21.48 -16.21
N LEU A 203 -7.34 21.03 -15.47
CA LEU A 203 -8.71 20.87 -15.95
C LEU A 203 -9.72 21.79 -15.26
N THR A 204 -9.26 22.75 -14.44
CA THR A 204 -10.11 23.76 -13.83
C THR A 204 -9.49 25.14 -13.93
N GLU A 205 -10.33 26.17 -13.97
CA GLU A 205 -9.88 27.57 -13.96
C GLU A 205 -9.50 28.06 -12.56
N VAL A 206 -9.68 27.22 -11.52
CA VAL A 206 -9.39 27.60 -10.14
C VAL A 206 -7.89 27.79 -9.94
N GLU A 207 -7.52 28.95 -9.43
CA GLU A 207 -6.14 29.21 -9.05
C GLU A 207 -5.80 28.49 -7.75
N LEU A 208 -5.14 27.33 -7.89
CA LEU A 208 -4.72 26.50 -6.76
C LEU A 208 -3.55 27.13 -6.00
N THR A 209 -3.86 28.03 -5.06
CA THR A 209 -2.86 28.73 -4.22
C THR A 209 -2.68 28.10 -2.84
N ASN A 210 -3.70 27.39 -2.34
CA ASN A 210 -3.69 26.77 -1.02
C ASN A 210 -4.62 25.54 -0.97
N TYR A 211 -4.67 24.84 0.16
CA TYR A 211 -5.46 23.62 0.31
C TYR A 211 -6.99 23.84 0.23
N ASP A 212 -7.49 25.02 0.61
CA ASP A 212 -8.93 25.30 0.56
C ASP A 212 -9.42 25.41 -0.89
N THR A 213 -8.58 25.90 -1.79
CA THR A 213 -8.90 25.99 -3.24
C THR A 213 -9.03 24.63 -3.93
N ILE A 214 -8.49 23.54 -3.34
CA ILE A 214 -8.64 22.18 -3.88
C ILE A 214 -10.10 21.75 -3.87
N LYS A 215 -10.83 21.99 -2.76
CA LYS A 215 -12.25 21.64 -2.65
C LYS A 215 -13.12 22.40 -3.64
N GLN A 216 -12.75 23.64 -3.96
CA GLN A 216 -13.41 24.43 -4.99
C GLN A 216 -13.15 23.87 -6.38
N ALA A 217 -11.90 23.48 -6.67
CA ALA A 217 -11.54 22.88 -7.95
C ALA A 217 -12.27 21.56 -8.19
N ILE A 218 -12.38 20.68 -7.19
CA ILE A 218 -13.18 19.43 -7.29
C ILE A 218 -14.61 19.73 -7.73
N LYS A 219 -15.26 20.74 -7.16
CA LYS A 219 -16.64 21.12 -7.52
C LYS A 219 -16.79 21.65 -8.94
N GLN A 220 -15.72 22.20 -9.52
CA GLN A 220 -15.71 22.76 -10.87
C GLN A 220 -15.09 21.79 -11.89
N PHE A 221 -14.63 20.63 -11.45
CA PHE A 221 -13.97 19.67 -12.30
C PHE A 221 -15.00 18.92 -13.15
N ASP A 222 -14.95 19.16 -14.47
CA ASP A 222 -15.85 18.55 -15.43
C ASP A 222 -15.30 17.20 -15.93
N ALA A 223 -15.80 16.11 -15.34
CA ALA A 223 -15.48 14.74 -15.71
C ALA A 223 -16.62 13.80 -15.33
N SER A 224 -16.54 12.52 -15.74
CA SER A 224 -17.53 11.53 -15.31
C SER A 224 -17.54 11.36 -13.78
N PRO A 225 -18.69 11.05 -13.15
CA PRO A 225 -18.78 10.89 -11.69
C PRO A 225 -17.78 9.86 -11.13
N ALA A 226 -17.47 8.81 -11.89
CA ALA A 226 -16.50 7.80 -11.49
C ALA A 226 -15.06 8.36 -11.44
N ILE A 227 -14.69 9.23 -12.39
CA ILE A 227 -13.39 9.91 -12.37
C ILE A 227 -13.34 10.92 -11.23
N ILE A 228 -14.40 11.73 -11.03
CA ILE A 228 -14.46 12.70 -9.92
C ILE A 228 -14.23 11.98 -8.58
N ALA A 229 -14.92 10.86 -8.34
CA ALA A 229 -14.76 10.08 -7.11
C ALA A 229 -13.33 9.56 -6.88
N ILE A 230 -12.63 9.13 -7.94
CA ILE A 230 -11.21 8.73 -7.84
C ILE A 230 -10.35 9.92 -7.44
N ILE A 231 -10.52 11.07 -8.10
CA ILE A 231 -9.70 12.27 -7.85
C ILE A 231 -9.95 12.82 -6.45
N GLU A 232 -11.20 12.82 -5.98
CA GLU A 232 -11.57 13.18 -4.61
C GLU A 232 -10.79 12.36 -3.57
N ARG A 233 -10.70 11.04 -3.76
CA ARG A 233 -9.89 10.19 -2.88
C ARG A 233 -8.40 10.48 -3.02
N SER A 234 -7.89 10.68 -4.23
CA SER A 234 -6.48 10.97 -4.47
C SER A 234 -6.02 12.23 -3.72
N VAL A 235 -6.88 13.25 -3.64
CA VAL A 235 -6.59 14.51 -2.91
C VAL A 235 -7.13 14.56 -1.48
N SER A 236 -7.49 13.41 -0.88
CA SER A 236 -7.91 13.35 0.52
C SER A 236 -6.78 13.83 1.45
N PHE A 237 -7.14 14.52 2.54
CA PHE A 237 -6.15 14.92 3.55
C PHE A 237 -5.80 13.79 4.50
N GLU A 238 -6.58 12.71 4.51
CA GLU A 238 -6.27 11.46 5.20
C GLU A 238 -5.50 10.54 4.25
N PRO A 239 -4.18 10.29 4.46
CA PRO A 239 -3.36 9.53 3.52
C PRO A 239 -3.83 8.09 3.29
N SER A 240 -4.49 7.51 4.29
CA SER A 240 -5.04 6.14 4.22
C SER A 240 -6.27 6.01 3.30
N GLU A 241 -6.90 7.12 2.91
CA GLU A 241 -8.03 7.12 1.97
C GLU A 241 -7.60 7.21 0.50
N ARG A 242 -6.34 7.61 0.26
CA ARG A 242 -5.77 7.73 -1.08
C ARG A 242 -5.44 6.34 -1.64
N GLN A 243 -5.28 6.27 -2.95
CA GLN A 243 -4.68 5.10 -3.58
C GLN A 243 -3.27 4.89 -3.03
N HIS A 244 -2.92 3.62 -2.75
CA HIS A 244 -1.68 3.27 -2.06
C HIS A 244 -0.42 3.71 -2.82
N ASN A 245 -0.45 3.65 -4.15
CA ASN A 245 0.63 4.06 -5.03
C ASN A 245 0.08 4.45 -6.43
N ALA A 246 0.96 4.92 -7.31
CA ALA A 246 0.62 5.30 -8.68
C ALA A 246 0.12 4.13 -9.54
N GLU A 247 0.56 2.89 -9.28
CA GLU A 247 0.10 1.70 -10.02
C GLU A 247 -1.37 1.40 -9.73
N VAL A 248 -1.79 1.46 -8.45
CA VAL A 248 -3.20 1.30 -8.07
C VAL A 248 -4.05 2.40 -8.72
N LEU A 249 -3.60 3.66 -8.68
CA LEU A 249 -4.32 4.75 -9.33
C LEU A 249 -4.43 4.56 -10.84
N LEU A 250 -3.37 4.09 -11.50
CA LEU A 250 -3.34 3.83 -12.94
C LEU A 250 -4.40 2.81 -13.33
N VAL A 251 -4.43 1.66 -12.64
CA VAL A 251 -5.38 0.58 -12.90
C VAL A 251 -6.82 1.04 -12.71
N GLU A 252 -7.10 1.81 -11.65
CA GLU A 252 -8.46 2.31 -11.40
C GLU A 252 -8.95 3.27 -12.51
N ILE A 253 -8.10 4.20 -12.95
CA ILE A 253 -8.48 5.14 -14.02
C ILE A 253 -8.60 4.42 -15.37
N GLN A 254 -7.67 3.50 -15.68
CA GLN A 254 -7.72 2.71 -16.92
C GLN A 254 -9.00 1.86 -17.00
N ALA A 255 -9.41 1.21 -15.91
CA ALA A 255 -10.65 0.43 -15.89
C ALA A 255 -11.89 1.29 -16.22
N ILE A 256 -11.93 2.54 -15.75
CA ILE A 256 -13.00 3.48 -16.12
C ILE A 256 -12.88 3.90 -17.58
N GLN A 257 -11.67 4.17 -18.06
CA GLN A 257 -11.46 4.58 -19.46
C GLN A 257 -11.79 3.46 -20.44
N GLU A 258 -11.46 2.21 -20.14
CA GLU A 258 -11.85 1.05 -20.93
C GLU A 258 -13.37 0.88 -20.94
N LYS A 259 -14.02 1.03 -19.78
CA LYS A 259 -15.49 0.99 -19.70
C LYS A 259 -16.12 2.12 -20.52
N ARG A 260 -15.63 3.36 -20.38
CA ARG A 260 -16.08 4.51 -21.17
C ARG A 260 -15.82 4.28 -22.65
N GLN A 261 -14.68 3.76 -23.06
CA GLN A 261 -14.42 3.44 -24.46
C GLN A 261 -15.35 2.34 -24.99
N LYS A 262 -15.67 1.31 -24.19
CA LYS A 262 -16.69 0.30 -24.54
C LYS A 262 -18.08 0.93 -24.66
N GLU A 263 -18.43 1.90 -23.80
CA GLU A 263 -19.70 2.64 -23.81
C GLU A 263 -19.79 3.70 -24.94
N TYR A 264 -18.66 4.32 -25.32
CA TYR A 264 -18.53 5.38 -26.33
C TYR A 264 -18.09 4.89 -27.71
N GLN A 265 -17.74 3.61 -27.87
CA GLN A 265 -17.56 3.01 -29.19
C GLN A 265 -18.85 3.21 -29.98
N ALA A 266 -18.78 4.10 -30.98
CA ALA A 266 -19.88 4.48 -31.86
C ALA A 266 -20.72 3.25 -32.24
N LYS A 267 -22.04 3.34 -32.07
CA LYS A 267 -23.00 2.24 -32.29
C LYS A 267 -22.57 1.38 -33.48
N GLN A 268 -22.19 0.14 -33.23
CA GLN A 268 -21.56 -0.78 -34.19
C GLN A 268 -22.58 -1.41 -35.16
N GLY A 269 -23.57 -0.65 -35.59
CA GLY A 269 -24.64 -1.11 -36.50
C GLY A 269 -26.01 -1.21 -35.83
N SER A 270 -26.92 -1.95 -36.47
CA SER A 270 -28.32 -2.11 -36.03
C SER A 270 -28.64 -3.55 -35.65
N CYS A 271 -29.27 -3.74 -34.49
CA CYS A 271 -29.81 -5.02 -34.05
C CYS A 271 -31.30 -5.10 -34.41
N TYR A 272 -31.68 -6.06 -35.26
CA TYR A 272 -33.05 -6.17 -35.72
C TYR A 272 -33.94 -6.95 -34.75
N LEU A 273 -35.13 -6.41 -34.50
CA LEU A 273 -36.18 -6.97 -33.66
C LEU A 273 -37.30 -7.56 -34.53
N LYS A 274 -38.03 -8.51 -33.96
CA LYS A 274 -39.19 -9.14 -34.58
C LYS A 274 -40.29 -9.37 -33.55
N LEU A 275 -41.51 -8.99 -33.90
CA LEU A 275 -42.69 -9.30 -33.10
C LEU A 275 -43.14 -10.76 -33.33
N PRO A 276 -43.69 -11.43 -32.31
CA PRO A 276 -44.24 -12.77 -32.44
C PRO A 276 -45.55 -12.75 -33.24
N SER A 277 -45.99 -13.91 -33.74
CA SER A 277 -47.23 -14.00 -34.51
C SER A 277 -48.50 -13.63 -33.72
N ARG A 278 -48.43 -13.69 -32.38
CA ARG A 278 -49.50 -13.31 -31.47
C ARG A 278 -49.01 -12.20 -30.56
N ILE A 279 -49.58 -11.02 -30.71
CA ILE A 279 -49.13 -9.80 -30.04
C ILE A 279 -50.10 -9.29 -28.98
N ASP A 280 -51.28 -9.90 -28.80
CA ASP A 280 -52.36 -9.39 -27.92
C ASP A 280 -51.83 -8.96 -26.54
N ARG A 281 -51.04 -9.82 -25.88
CA ARG A 281 -50.46 -9.52 -24.56
C ARG A 281 -49.45 -8.38 -24.55
N ILE A 282 -48.68 -8.24 -25.64
CA ILE A 282 -47.70 -7.16 -25.78
C ILE A 282 -48.44 -5.84 -26.04
N ALA A 283 -49.50 -5.88 -26.85
CA ALA A 283 -50.36 -4.74 -27.13
C ALA A 283 -51.08 -4.26 -25.84
N ASP A 284 -51.62 -5.19 -25.05
CA ASP A 284 -52.28 -4.91 -23.77
C ASP A 284 -51.32 -4.24 -22.77
N GLU A 285 -50.10 -4.76 -22.61
CA GLU A 285 -49.11 -4.23 -21.66
C GLU A 285 -48.56 -2.85 -22.06
N LEU A 286 -48.42 -2.60 -23.37
CA LEU A 286 -47.93 -1.34 -23.92
C LEU A 286 -49.04 -0.30 -24.15
N GLU A 287 -50.30 -0.66 -23.90
CA GLU A 287 -51.49 0.16 -24.19
C GLU A 287 -51.50 0.67 -25.65
N ALA A 288 -51.20 -0.19 -26.61
CA ALA A 288 -51.02 0.17 -28.02
C ALA A 288 -52.10 -0.43 -28.94
N ASP A 289 -52.62 0.38 -29.85
CA ASP A 289 -53.77 0.02 -30.71
C ASP A 289 -53.37 -0.57 -32.07
N SER A 290 -52.07 -0.54 -32.42
CA SER A 290 -51.57 -1.03 -33.71
C SER A 290 -50.14 -1.56 -33.65
N ASN A 291 -49.76 -2.41 -34.62
CA ASN A 291 -48.39 -2.93 -34.73
C ASN A 291 -47.34 -1.82 -34.85
N ASN A 292 -47.63 -0.78 -35.64
CA ASN A 292 -46.69 0.34 -35.83
C ASN A 292 -46.47 1.12 -34.52
N GLU A 293 -47.50 1.21 -33.69
CA GLU A 293 -47.42 1.89 -32.40
C GLU A 293 -46.61 1.06 -31.39
N ILE A 294 -46.84 -0.26 -31.34
CA ILE A 294 -46.02 -1.21 -30.57
C ILE A 294 -44.55 -1.07 -30.96
N GLU A 295 -44.23 -1.15 -32.25
CA GLU A 295 -42.86 -1.04 -32.73
C GLU A 295 -42.24 0.30 -32.32
N LYS A 296 -42.97 1.42 -32.45
CA LYS A 296 -42.47 2.75 -32.08
C LYS A 296 -42.18 2.89 -30.59
N ILE A 297 -43.08 2.42 -29.72
CA ILE A 297 -42.90 2.46 -28.26
C ILE A 297 -41.64 1.67 -27.87
N ILE A 298 -41.50 0.45 -28.38
CA ILE A 298 -40.35 -0.41 -28.09
C ILE A 298 -39.04 0.22 -28.57
N LEU A 299 -39.02 0.77 -29.79
CA LEU A 299 -37.81 1.42 -30.32
C LEU A 299 -37.44 2.67 -29.54
N GLN A 300 -38.42 3.46 -29.10
CA GLN A 300 -38.17 4.64 -28.28
C GLN A 300 -37.59 4.26 -26.92
N ASP A 301 -38.13 3.20 -26.30
CA ASP A 301 -37.70 2.73 -24.98
C ASP A 301 -36.31 2.07 -24.99
N LEU A 302 -36.00 1.28 -26.01
CA LEU A 302 -34.73 0.57 -26.11
C LEU A 302 -33.58 1.47 -26.57
N ASN A 303 -33.84 2.41 -27.48
CA ASN A 303 -32.79 3.26 -28.05
C ASN A 303 -32.51 4.53 -27.23
N SER A 304 -33.32 4.85 -26.22
CA SER A 304 -33.00 5.89 -25.23
C SER A 304 -31.90 5.47 -24.24
N GLY A 305 -31.62 4.17 -24.16
CA GLY A 305 -30.60 3.58 -23.31
C GLY A 305 -31.13 2.32 -22.63
N CYS A 306 -30.46 1.19 -22.85
CA CYS A 306 -30.87 -0.09 -22.29
C CYS A 306 -29.67 -0.93 -21.85
N ALA A 307 -29.95 -1.99 -21.10
CA ALA A 307 -28.97 -3.02 -20.76
C ALA A 307 -29.55 -4.42 -21.00
N MET A 308 -28.69 -5.41 -21.17
CA MET A 308 -29.03 -6.78 -21.53
C MET A 308 -28.30 -7.81 -20.66
N CYS A 309 -28.98 -8.91 -20.35
CA CYS A 309 -28.40 -10.08 -19.69
C CYS A 309 -29.03 -11.38 -20.19
N ARG A 310 -28.43 -12.52 -19.84
CA ARG A 310 -29.02 -13.84 -20.14
C ARG A 310 -30.31 -14.07 -19.34
N PHE A 311 -31.28 -14.73 -19.96
CA PHE A 311 -32.55 -15.04 -19.31
C PHE A 311 -32.38 -16.20 -18.32
N GLU A 312 -32.69 -15.96 -17.04
CA GLU A 312 -32.61 -16.97 -15.99
C GLU A 312 -33.84 -17.90 -15.97
N LYS A 313 -33.60 -19.21 -15.80
CA LYS A 313 -34.65 -20.21 -15.61
C LYS A 313 -35.38 -19.98 -14.28
N ARG A 314 -36.69 -20.19 -14.25
CA ARG A 314 -37.49 -20.09 -13.01
C ARG A 314 -37.14 -21.18 -11.98
N THR A 315 -36.71 -22.35 -12.44
CA THR A 315 -36.34 -23.50 -11.61
C THR A 315 -35.08 -24.17 -12.19
N PRO A 316 -33.88 -23.68 -11.85
CA PRO A 316 -32.63 -24.28 -12.30
C PRO A 316 -32.35 -25.61 -11.56
N VAL A 317 -31.80 -26.60 -12.28
CA VAL A 317 -31.49 -27.93 -11.73
C VAL A 317 -30.21 -27.89 -10.87
N ASP A 318 -29.24 -27.06 -11.28
CA ASP A 318 -28.00 -26.79 -10.56
C ASP A 318 -27.47 -25.37 -10.91
N ARG A 319 -26.26 -25.01 -10.42
CA ARG A 319 -25.66 -23.70 -10.70
C ARG A 319 -25.18 -23.53 -12.15
N GLU A 320 -24.94 -24.62 -12.88
CA GLU A 320 -24.45 -24.59 -14.26
C GLU A 320 -25.60 -24.47 -15.26
N ASP A 321 -26.79 -25.01 -14.94
CA ASP A 321 -28.01 -24.95 -15.75
C ASP A 321 -28.92 -23.73 -15.41
N LYS A 322 -28.33 -22.59 -15.06
CA LYS A 322 -29.07 -21.43 -14.57
C LYS A 322 -29.84 -20.66 -15.67
N TYR A 323 -29.34 -20.69 -16.91
CA TYR A 323 -29.81 -19.81 -17.99
C TYR A 323 -30.53 -20.57 -19.10
N GLU A 324 -31.56 -19.96 -19.69
CA GLU A 324 -32.19 -20.46 -20.91
C GLU A 324 -31.29 -20.20 -22.13
N GLU A 325 -31.18 -21.18 -23.01
CA GLU A 325 -30.31 -21.07 -24.19
C GLU A 325 -30.88 -20.05 -25.21
N ASN A 326 -30.02 -19.16 -25.70
CA ASN A 326 -30.33 -18.14 -26.71
C ASN A 326 -31.49 -17.19 -26.33
N GLN A 327 -31.77 -17.05 -25.04
CA GLN A 327 -32.77 -16.15 -24.49
C GLN A 327 -32.15 -15.10 -23.58
N TYR A 328 -32.66 -13.88 -23.66
CA TYR A 328 -32.10 -12.71 -22.98
C TYR A 328 -33.20 -11.85 -22.39
N LYS A 329 -32.83 -11.01 -21.42
CA LYS A 329 -33.64 -9.88 -20.97
C LYS A 329 -33.01 -8.58 -21.44
N ILE A 330 -33.84 -7.64 -21.87
CA ILE A 330 -33.44 -6.26 -22.14
C ILE A 330 -34.21 -5.37 -21.17
N PHE A 331 -33.50 -4.46 -20.50
CA PHE A 331 -34.07 -3.47 -19.61
C PHE A 331 -34.00 -2.12 -20.32
N GLY A 332 -35.12 -1.67 -20.88
CA GLY A 332 -35.29 -0.33 -21.44
C GLY A 332 -35.49 0.72 -20.35
N SER A 333 -35.93 1.91 -20.72
CA SER A 333 -36.21 3.01 -19.79
C SER A 333 -37.44 2.75 -18.93
N ASP A 334 -38.51 2.29 -19.56
CA ASP A 334 -39.87 2.12 -19.03
C ASP A 334 -40.31 0.65 -18.97
N TYR A 335 -39.72 -0.23 -19.80
CA TYR A 335 -40.13 -1.64 -19.86
C TYR A 335 -38.95 -2.61 -19.76
N SER A 336 -39.29 -3.85 -19.41
CA SER A 336 -38.39 -4.99 -19.57
C SER A 336 -38.91 -5.94 -20.64
N TYR A 337 -37.99 -6.44 -21.45
CA TYR A 337 -38.27 -7.29 -22.60
C TYR A 337 -37.64 -8.65 -22.39
N HIS A 338 -38.40 -9.72 -22.60
CA HIS A 338 -37.86 -11.06 -22.75
C HIS A 338 -37.74 -11.35 -24.25
N VAL A 339 -36.53 -11.63 -24.70
CA VAL A 339 -36.24 -11.86 -26.12
C VAL A 339 -35.54 -13.20 -26.34
N LYS A 340 -35.65 -13.72 -27.56
CA LYS A 340 -34.96 -14.94 -28.01
C LYS A 340 -34.37 -14.72 -29.40
N ILE A 341 -33.21 -15.30 -29.69
CA ILE A 341 -32.65 -15.31 -31.05
C ILE A 341 -33.59 -16.11 -31.97
N ASP A 342 -33.91 -15.57 -33.15
CA ASP A 342 -34.72 -16.28 -34.15
C ASP A 342 -34.01 -17.56 -34.59
N GLU A 343 -34.61 -18.72 -34.32
CA GLU A 343 -34.02 -20.04 -34.60
C GLU A 343 -33.89 -20.35 -36.09
N ARG A 344 -34.64 -19.64 -36.96
CA ARG A 344 -34.67 -19.93 -38.39
C ARG A 344 -33.46 -19.37 -39.13
N ASP A 345 -33.13 -18.13 -38.84
CA ASP A 345 -32.10 -17.38 -39.57
C ASP A 345 -31.01 -16.81 -38.65
N GLN A 346 -31.22 -16.74 -37.33
CA GLN A 346 -30.29 -16.15 -36.36
C GLN A 346 -29.87 -14.71 -36.71
N GLU A 347 -30.75 -13.99 -37.41
CA GLU A 347 -30.51 -12.61 -37.85
C GLU A 347 -31.14 -11.59 -36.89
N LYS A 348 -32.08 -12.01 -36.03
CA LYS A 348 -32.94 -11.12 -35.25
C LYS A 348 -33.22 -11.62 -33.84
N LEU A 349 -33.64 -10.69 -32.98
CA LEU A 349 -34.23 -10.99 -31.68
C LEU A 349 -35.76 -10.94 -31.77
N VAL A 350 -36.40 -12.05 -31.41
CA VAL A 350 -37.86 -12.16 -31.29
C VAL A 350 -38.28 -11.75 -29.88
N ILE A 351 -39.19 -10.80 -29.78
CA ILE A 351 -39.75 -10.37 -28.50
C ILE A 351 -40.80 -11.39 -28.06
N LEU A 352 -40.57 -12.03 -26.90
CA LEU A 352 -41.47 -13.03 -26.34
C LEU A 352 -42.45 -12.41 -25.35
N ASN A 353 -42.00 -11.45 -24.56
CA ASN A 353 -42.81 -10.80 -23.54
C ASN A 353 -42.31 -9.38 -23.25
N VAL A 354 -43.22 -8.51 -22.81
CA VAL A 354 -42.93 -7.18 -22.27
C VAL A 354 -43.53 -7.10 -20.87
N MET A 355 -42.87 -6.41 -19.95
CA MET A 355 -43.40 -6.14 -18.61
C MET A 355 -43.06 -4.71 -18.22
N ASN A 356 -44.06 -3.97 -17.74
CA ASN A 356 -43.87 -2.71 -17.06
C ASN A 356 -43.34 -2.98 -15.64
N LEU A 357 -42.11 -2.54 -15.37
CA LEU A 357 -41.48 -2.65 -14.05
C LEU A 357 -41.30 -1.24 -13.47
N SER A 358 -41.16 -1.14 -12.15
CA SER A 358 -40.90 0.17 -11.54
C SER A 358 -39.58 0.76 -12.05
N SER A 359 -39.56 2.08 -12.23
CA SER A 359 -38.39 2.82 -12.71
C SER A 359 -37.12 2.53 -11.91
N SER A 360 -37.24 2.39 -10.59
CA SER A 360 -36.12 2.03 -9.71
C SER A 360 -35.53 0.65 -10.01
N ILE A 361 -36.37 -0.35 -10.28
CA ILE A 361 -35.89 -1.71 -10.64
C ILE A 361 -35.24 -1.68 -12.02
N LEU A 362 -35.82 -0.96 -12.98
CA LEU A 362 -35.24 -0.84 -14.32
C LEU A 362 -33.90 -0.11 -14.30
N GLU A 363 -33.78 0.97 -13.54
CA GLU A 363 -32.53 1.72 -13.37
C GLU A 363 -31.45 0.87 -12.69
N GLU A 364 -31.79 0.15 -11.62
CA GLU A 364 -30.87 -0.78 -10.95
C GLU A 364 -30.35 -1.84 -11.92
N ASN A 365 -31.24 -2.45 -12.71
CA ASN A 365 -30.86 -3.46 -13.68
C ASN A 365 -30.05 -2.87 -14.86
N ARG A 366 -30.38 -1.66 -15.33
CA ARG A 366 -29.57 -0.96 -16.34
C ARG A 366 -28.15 -0.71 -15.84
N ASN A 367 -28.01 -0.22 -14.61
CA ASN A 367 -26.69 0.00 -14.01
C ASN A 367 -25.89 -1.30 -13.78
N ARG A 368 -26.58 -2.44 -13.68
CA ARG A 368 -25.98 -3.74 -13.38
C ARG A 368 -25.50 -4.50 -14.63
N TYR A 369 -26.27 -4.47 -15.72
CA TYR A 369 -26.07 -5.36 -16.86
C TYR A 369 -25.35 -4.71 -18.05
N TRP A 370 -25.07 -5.52 -19.07
CA TRP A 370 -24.26 -5.11 -20.23
C TRP A 370 -25.04 -4.16 -21.14
N HIS A 371 -24.41 -3.07 -21.59
CA HIS A 371 -25.08 -2.11 -22.48
C HIS A 371 -24.78 -2.44 -23.95
N PRO A 372 -25.80 -2.74 -24.77
CA PRO A 372 -25.58 -3.10 -26.17
C PRO A 372 -25.14 -1.90 -27.01
N PRO A 373 -24.04 -1.97 -27.77
CA PRO A 373 -23.58 -0.89 -28.65
C PRO A 373 -24.30 -0.92 -30.00
N TYR A 374 -25.62 -1.17 -30.02
CA TYR A 374 -26.39 -1.34 -31.25
C TYR A 374 -27.67 -0.49 -31.23
N ASP A 375 -28.07 0.03 -32.39
CA ASP A 375 -29.41 0.59 -32.56
C ASP A 375 -30.43 -0.52 -32.79
N PHE A 376 -31.48 -0.57 -31.98
CA PHE A 376 -32.60 -1.48 -32.24
C PHE A 376 -33.46 -0.96 -33.38
N LYS A 377 -33.87 -1.85 -34.28
CA LYS A 377 -34.76 -1.54 -35.42
C LYS A 377 -35.73 -2.68 -35.70
N PHE A 378 -36.93 -2.37 -36.22
CA PHE A 378 -37.81 -3.35 -36.84
C PHE A 378 -37.63 -3.36 -38.37
N GLY A 379 -38.04 -4.45 -39.02
CA GLY A 379 -37.94 -4.62 -40.48
C GLY A 379 -36.87 -5.64 -40.89
N ASN A 380 -36.44 -5.57 -42.16
CA ASN A 380 -35.41 -6.45 -42.73
C ASN A 380 -34.19 -5.63 -43.14
N SER A 381 -32.99 -6.12 -42.82
CA SER A 381 -31.73 -5.57 -43.35
C SER A 381 -31.51 -5.96 -44.81
N SER A 382 -30.68 -5.19 -45.50
CA SER A 382 -30.14 -5.58 -46.81
C SER A 382 -28.91 -6.50 -46.68
N ASN A 383 -28.28 -6.57 -45.50
CA ASN A 383 -27.04 -7.30 -45.25
C ASN A 383 -27.20 -8.35 -44.14
N ARG A 384 -27.71 -9.54 -44.49
CA ARG A 384 -27.96 -10.64 -43.55
C ARG A 384 -26.71 -11.19 -42.85
N LEU A 385 -25.54 -11.06 -43.49
CA LEU A 385 -24.28 -11.54 -42.91
C LEU A 385 -23.86 -10.66 -41.73
N GLU A 386 -24.10 -9.36 -41.84
CA GLU A 386 -23.87 -8.38 -40.77
C GLU A 386 -24.84 -8.61 -39.62
N ASP A 387 -26.13 -8.82 -39.89
CA ASP A 387 -27.15 -9.12 -38.88
C ASP A 387 -26.78 -10.36 -38.03
N LYS A 388 -26.33 -11.45 -38.66
CA LYS A 388 -25.83 -12.65 -37.96
C LYS A 388 -24.60 -12.37 -37.12
N THR A 389 -23.71 -11.51 -37.61
CA THR A 389 -22.49 -11.12 -36.90
C THR A 389 -22.85 -10.31 -35.65
N VAL A 390 -23.81 -9.39 -35.75
CA VAL A 390 -24.33 -8.63 -34.60
C VAL A 390 -24.89 -9.56 -33.53
N ILE A 391 -25.74 -10.53 -33.89
CA ILE A 391 -26.30 -11.50 -32.93
C ILE A 391 -25.21 -12.37 -32.29
N SER A 392 -24.22 -12.81 -33.08
CA SER A 392 -23.10 -13.61 -32.57
C SER A 392 -22.22 -12.82 -31.60
N ASN A 393 -21.90 -11.57 -31.94
CA ASN A 393 -21.14 -10.66 -31.09
C ASN A 393 -21.90 -10.34 -29.80
N LEU A 394 -23.21 -10.10 -29.89
CA LEU A 394 -24.07 -9.86 -28.72
C LEU A 394 -24.00 -11.04 -27.74
N LYS A 395 -24.07 -12.28 -28.24
CA LYS A 395 -23.96 -13.48 -27.40
C LYS A 395 -22.60 -13.51 -26.68
N LEU A 396 -21.51 -13.32 -27.41
CA LEU A 396 -20.16 -13.34 -26.86
C LEU A 396 -19.95 -12.24 -25.81
N LEU A 397 -20.31 -11.00 -26.13
CA LEU A 397 -20.06 -9.83 -25.28
C LEU A 397 -20.87 -9.87 -23.97
N ILE A 398 -22.10 -10.39 -23.99
CA ILE A 398 -22.89 -10.59 -22.76
C ILE A 398 -22.23 -11.66 -21.88
N GLU A 399 -21.77 -12.77 -22.47
CA GLU A 399 -21.11 -13.85 -21.73
C GLU A 399 -19.78 -13.37 -21.11
N GLU A 400 -18.98 -12.61 -21.86
CA GLU A 400 -17.75 -11.98 -21.40
C GLU A 400 -18.03 -11.02 -20.24
N TYR A 401 -18.97 -10.09 -20.40
CA TYR A 401 -19.33 -9.11 -19.36
C TYR A 401 -19.80 -9.78 -18.06
N GLU A 402 -20.69 -10.77 -18.16
CA GLU A 402 -21.16 -11.50 -16.97
C GLU A 402 -20.03 -12.31 -16.30
N SER A 403 -19.07 -12.82 -17.08
CA SER A 403 -17.88 -13.49 -16.55
C SER A 403 -16.96 -12.51 -15.83
N GLU A 404 -16.68 -11.34 -16.43
CA GLU A 404 -15.89 -10.26 -15.83
C GLU A 404 -16.49 -9.81 -14.49
N ILE A 405 -17.81 -9.55 -14.45
CA ILE A 405 -18.48 -9.17 -13.19
C ILE A 405 -18.38 -10.28 -12.15
N ARG A 406 -18.54 -11.55 -12.53
CA ARG A 406 -18.43 -12.67 -11.60
C ARG A 406 -17.03 -12.80 -11.02
N GLN A 407 -15.99 -12.64 -11.85
CA GLN A 407 -14.61 -12.65 -11.40
C GLN A 407 -14.34 -11.48 -10.45
N LYS A 408 -14.81 -10.29 -10.79
CA LYS A 408 -14.69 -9.10 -9.95
C LYS A 408 -15.36 -9.28 -8.59
N GLN A 409 -16.60 -9.81 -8.57
CA GLN A 409 -17.32 -10.11 -7.33
C GLN A 409 -16.58 -11.16 -6.48
N ALA A 410 -16.08 -12.22 -7.11
CA ALA A 410 -15.28 -13.22 -6.39
C ALA A 410 -14.02 -12.60 -5.78
N GLU A 411 -13.31 -11.72 -6.50
CA GLU A 411 -12.14 -11.03 -5.97
C GLU A 411 -12.51 -10.04 -4.85
N GLU A 412 -13.61 -9.30 -4.99
CA GLU A 412 -14.12 -8.41 -3.94
C GLU A 412 -14.51 -9.17 -2.67
N GLU A 413 -15.10 -10.36 -2.81
CA GLU A 413 -15.40 -11.27 -1.69
C GLU A 413 -14.11 -11.75 -1.01
N LYS A 414 -13.10 -12.16 -1.79
CA LYS A 414 -11.78 -12.53 -1.26
C LYS A 414 -11.14 -11.37 -0.48
N GLN A 415 -11.34 -10.14 -0.93
CA GLN A 415 -10.81 -8.94 -0.28
C GLN A 415 -11.66 -8.42 0.88
N ARG A 416 -12.89 -8.90 1.03
CA ARG A 416 -13.83 -8.45 2.07
C ARG A 416 -13.28 -8.65 3.48
N LEU A 417 -12.63 -9.79 3.72
CA LEU A 417 -12.03 -10.11 5.02
C LEU A 417 -11.00 -9.04 5.42
N PHE A 418 -10.08 -8.71 4.51
CA PHE A 418 -9.03 -7.73 4.77
C PHE A 418 -9.59 -6.32 4.95
N ARG A 419 -10.59 -5.92 4.15
CA ARG A 419 -11.30 -4.64 4.32
C ARG A 419 -11.92 -4.51 5.72
N ASN A 420 -12.55 -5.57 6.22
CA ASN A 420 -13.12 -5.56 7.57
C ASN A 420 -12.05 -5.40 8.65
N TRP A 421 -10.93 -6.13 8.53
CA TRP A 421 -9.81 -6.01 9.47
C TRP A 421 -9.15 -4.63 9.42
N GLU A 422 -9.00 -4.06 8.23
CA GLU A 422 -8.49 -2.70 8.01
C GLU A 422 -9.38 -1.66 8.70
N ASN A 423 -10.71 -1.77 8.55
CA ASN A 423 -11.68 -0.92 9.24
C ASN A 423 -11.59 -1.05 10.77
N ILE A 424 -11.43 -2.27 11.29
CA ILE A 424 -11.25 -2.50 12.74
C ILE A 424 -9.95 -1.84 13.23
N LEU A 425 -8.84 -2.00 12.50
CA LEU A 425 -7.57 -1.39 12.86
C LEU A 425 -7.61 0.14 12.77
N ARG A 426 -8.32 0.70 11.78
CA ARG A 426 -8.57 2.15 11.67
C ARG A 426 -9.34 2.65 12.88
N ALA A 427 -10.49 2.03 13.19
CA ALA A 427 -11.29 2.37 14.36
C ALA A 427 -10.49 2.29 15.67
N LYS A 428 -9.66 1.25 15.85
CA LYS A 428 -8.75 1.15 17.00
C LYS A 428 -7.69 2.26 17.03
N THR A 429 -7.15 2.64 15.87
CA THR A 429 -6.16 3.73 15.79
C THR A 429 -6.80 5.06 16.15
N ASP A 430 -7.99 5.33 15.62
CA ASP A 430 -8.73 6.55 15.89
C ASP A 430 -9.13 6.62 17.36
N TRP A 431 -9.57 5.49 17.92
CA TRP A 431 -9.75 5.31 19.35
C TRP A 431 -8.46 5.71 20.08
N GLU A 432 -7.33 5.01 19.91
CA GLU A 432 -6.05 5.31 20.62
C GLU A 432 -5.54 6.76 20.48
N LYS A 433 -5.84 7.45 19.36
CA LYS A 433 -5.50 8.88 19.17
C LYS A 433 -6.36 9.82 20.02
N GLU A 434 -7.62 9.45 20.25
CA GLU A 434 -8.58 10.20 21.06
C GLU A 434 -8.51 9.84 22.56
N HIS A 435 -7.60 8.93 22.97
CA HIS A 435 -7.50 8.48 24.36
C HIS A 435 -6.88 9.52 25.29
N GLN A 436 -7.76 10.01 26.18
CA GLN A 436 -7.50 10.85 27.35
C GLN A 436 -6.78 12.20 27.08
N PRO A 437 -7.40 13.33 27.45
CA PRO A 437 -6.77 14.63 27.29
C PRO A 437 -5.48 14.75 28.14
N PRO A 438 -4.53 15.62 27.73
CA PRO A 438 -3.35 15.90 28.50
C PRO A 438 -3.71 16.49 29.88
N LEU A 439 -2.97 16.08 30.91
CA LEU A 439 -3.07 16.69 32.23
C LEU A 439 -2.08 17.85 32.31
N ASN A 440 -2.60 19.06 32.50
CA ASN A 440 -1.75 20.24 32.67
C ASN A 440 -1.13 20.22 34.07
N TYR A 441 0.19 20.33 34.16
CA TYR A 441 0.91 20.48 35.41
C TYR A 441 1.54 21.87 35.51
N ILE A 442 1.59 22.41 36.73
CA ILE A 442 2.14 23.74 37.05
C ILE A 442 3.48 23.67 37.78
N GLU A 443 3.79 22.51 38.38
CA GLU A 443 5.03 22.24 39.08
C GLU A 443 5.38 20.75 38.97
N VAL A 444 6.67 20.45 38.93
CA VAL A 444 7.19 19.08 39.03
C VAL A 444 8.39 19.05 39.97
N THR A 445 8.41 18.07 40.87
CA THR A 445 9.51 17.85 41.82
C THR A 445 10.01 16.42 41.74
N ARG A 446 11.31 16.21 41.95
CA ARG A 446 11.93 14.89 41.96
C ARG A 446 12.03 14.34 43.38
N GLN A 447 11.69 13.07 43.57
CA GLN A 447 11.97 12.30 44.77
C GLN A 447 12.51 10.92 44.36
N GLU A 448 13.84 10.73 44.41
CA GLU A 448 14.51 9.50 43.98
C GLU A 448 14.14 9.07 42.54
N ASN A 449 13.44 7.93 42.39
CA ASN A 449 12.91 7.38 41.13
C ASN A 449 11.45 7.80 40.85
N ARG A 450 10.95 8.82 41.54
CA ARG A 450 9.60 9.36 41.38
C ARG A 450 9.62 10.82 40.95
N ALA A 451 8.67 11.17 40.10
CA ALA A 451 8.34 12.55 39.76
C ALA A 451 6.96 12.90 40.34
N ILE A 452 6.89 13.94 41.16
CA ILE A 452 5.63 14.43 41.74
C ILE A 452 5.21 15.67 40.98
N PHE A 453 4.09 15.57 40.30
CA PHE A 453 3.46 16.64 39.53
C PHE A 453 2.35 17.30 40.35
N THR A 454 2.35 18.62 40.40
CA THR A 454 1.20 19.42 40.86
C THR A 454 0.38 19.78 39.63
N LEU A 455 -0.86 19.27 39.55
CA LEU A 455 -1.77 19.42 38.43
C LEU A 455 -2.56 20.73 38.53
N ALA A 456 -2.91 21.32 37.38
CA ALA A 456 -3.74 22.51 37.31
C ALA A 456 -5.21 22.25 37.69
N SER A 457 -5.65 21.00 37.62
CA SER A 457 -6.99 20.54 38.00
C SER A 457 -6.92 19.10 38.52
N ILE A 458 -7.82 18.76 39.43
CA ILE A 458 -7.96 17.40 39.95
C ILE A 458 -8.47 16.50 38.81
N PRO A 459 -7.85 15.34 38.54
CA PRO A 459 -8.35 14.40 37.55
C PRO A 459 -9.70 13.79 37.97
N ASP A 460 -10.65 13.71 37.04
CA ASP A 460 -11.98 13.11 37.29
C ASP A 460 -11.96 11.56 37.23
N GLU A 461 -10.87 10.96 36.75
CA GLU A 461 -10.70 9.51 36.55
C GLU A 461 -9.58 8.93 37.42
N ASN A 462 -9.69 7.64 37.76
CA ASN A 462 -8.60 6.93 38.42
C ASN A 462 -7.46 6.66 37.42
N LEU A 463 -6.29 7.27 37.67
CA LEU A 463 -5.14 7.21 36.77
C LEU A 463 -4.07 6.21 37.21
N VAL A 464 -4.25 5.49 38.32
CA VAL A 464 -3.23 4.58 38.87
C VAL A 464 -2.87 3.48 37.85
N GLU A 465 -1.59 3.15 37.77
CA GLU A 465 -0.93 2.27 36.78
C GLU A 465 -0.93 2.76 35.32
N GLN A 466 -1.53 3.92 35.02
CA GLN A 466 -1.54 4.42 33.65
C GLN A 466 -0.16 4.97 33.25
N PRO A 467 0.34 4.65 32.05
CA PRO A 467 1.59 5.18 31.57
C PRO A 467 1.42 6.62 31.08
N ARG A 468 2.35 7.49 31.46
CA ARG A 468 2.36 8.91 31.11
C ARG A 468 3.74 9.37 30.65
N HIS A 469 3.78 10.37 29.79
CA HIS A 469 5.02 11.00 29.35
C HIS A 469 4.91 12.53 29.28
N VAL A 470 6.06 13.20 29.28
CA VAL A 470 6.18 14.63 28.98
C VAL A 470 7.02 14.79 27.72
N ILE A 471 6.46 15.46 26.72
CA ILE A 471 7.11 15.77 25.44
C ILE A 471 7.38 17.27 25.36
N VAL A 472 8.62 17.63 25.04
CA VAL A 472 9.03 19.01 24.77
C VAL A 472 9.81 19.02 23.47
N ASN A 473 9.47 19.89 22.53
CA ASN A 473 10.10 19.98 21.20
C ASN A 473 10.18 18.62 20.48
N ASN A 474 9.07 17.86 20.46
CA ASN A 474 8.97 16.51 19.88
C ASN A 474 9.94 15.46 20.46
N ARG A 475 10.48 15.68 21.66
CA ARG A 475 11.30 14.69 22.38
C ARG A 475 10.66 14.35 23.73
N THR A 476 10.57 13.06 24.03
CA THR A 476 10.19 12.59 25.36
C THR A 476 11.31 12.90 26.35
N LEU A 477 11.03 13.78 27.31
CA LEU A 477 11.97 14.14 28.37
C LEU A 477 11.77 13.31 29.64
N LEU A 478 10.56 12.81 29.85
CA LEU A 478 10.21 11.92 30.96
C LEU A 478 9.10 10.95 30.51
N SER A 479 9.18 9.69 30.94
CA SER A 479 8.05 8.74 30.86
C SER A 479 8.05 7.80 32.06
N GLY A 480 6.86 7.39 32.49
CA GLY A 480 6.66 6.61 33.71
C GLY A 480 5.25 6.07 33.85
N ASN A 481 4.99 5.36 34.94
CA ASN A 481 3.64 4.89 35.30
C ASN A 481 3.15 5.63 36.54
N VAL A 482 1.86 5.98 36.57
CA VAL A 482 1.25 6.63 37.73
C VAL A 482 1.19 5.63 38.88
N GLU A 483 1.85 5.93 40.00
CA GLU A 483 1.75 5.11 41.21
C GLU A 483 0.58 5.55 42.09
N GLU A 484 0.36 6.86 42.19
CA GLU A 484 -0.63 7.43 43.11
C GLU A 484 -1.12 8.79 42.61
N VAL A 485 -2.41 9.09 42.85
CA VAL A 485 -3.00 10.42 42.70
C VAL A 485 -3.66 10.81 44.01
N LYS A 486 -3.28 11.95 44.58
CA LYS A 486 -3.85 12.54 45.80
C LYS A 486 -4.22 14.00 45.53
N GLU A 487 -5.51 14.29 45.45
CA GLU A 487 -6.02 15.62 45.12
C GLU A 487 -5.41 16.15 43.80
N ASP A 488 -4.63 17.23 43.86
CA ASP A 488 -3.92 17.84 42.74
C ASP A 488 -2.52 17.26 42.51
N LYS A 489 -2.06 16.31 43.33
CA LYS A 489 -0.73 15.71 43.21
C LYS A 489 -0.78 14.35 42.55
N LEU A 490 0.04 14.18 41.51
CA LEU A 490 0.25 12.92 40.81
C LEU A 490 1.70 12.46 40.98
N THR A 491 1.88 11.25 41.49
CA THR A 491 3.19 10.59 41.64
C THR A 491 3.41 9.62 40.49
N LEU A 492 4.47 9.86 39.71
CA LEU A 492 4.88 9.07 38.56
C LEU A 492 6.17 8.30 38.87
N TYR A 493 6.15 6.97 38.77
CA TYR A 493 7.36 6.16 38.80
C TYR A 493 8.11 6.28 37.48
N ILE A 494 9.37 6.72 37.52
CA ILE A 494 10.14 7.08 36.34
C ILE A 494 10.72 5.81 35.69
N ASN A 495 10.29 5.53 34.46
CA ASN A 495 10.87 4.47 33.63
C ASN A 495 12.02 5.00 32.77
N TYR A 496 11.95 6.28 32.38
CA TYR A 496 12.94 6.92 31.52
C TYR A 496 12.89 8.45 31.68
N GLY A 497 14.05 9.10 31.62
CA GLY A 497 14.18 10.56 31.66
C GLY A 497 14.51 11.13 33.03
N ASP A 498 14.58 12.46 33.10
CA ASP A 498 14.98 13.20 34.31
C ASP A 498 14.02 14.37 34.54
N PRO A 499 13.26 14.39 35.67
CA PRO A 499 12.30 15.46 35.96
C PRO A 499 12.92 16.85 36.02
N GLU A 500 14.21 16.96 36.35
CA GLU A 500 14.91 18.25 36.45
C GLU A 500 15.09 18.92 35.07
N ARG A 501 14.98 18.16 33.98
CA ARG A 501 15.04 18.68 32.61
C ARG A 501 13.69 19.16 32.10
N LEU A 502 12.62 18.97 32.86
CA LEU A 502 11.27 19.39 32.47
C LEU A 502 11.07 20.89 32.69
N PRO A 503 10.24 21.54 31.85
CA PRO A 503 9.78 22.89 32.13
C PRO A 503 8.94 22.89 33.41
N LYS A 504 8.92 24.03 34.12
CA LYS A 504 8.17 24.18 35.38
C LYS A 504 6.68 23.82 35.23
N SER A 505 6.09 24.19 34.10
CA SER A 505 4.73 23.82 33.72
C SER A 505 4.71 23.19 32.32
N GLY A 506 3.70 22.37 32.06
CA GLY A 506 3.56 21.68 30.78
C GLY A 506 2.42 20.66 30.78
N GLU A 507 2.47 19.74 29.84
CA GLU A 507 1.46 18.69 29.65
C GLU A 507 2.03 17.31 29.99
N LEU A 508 1.33 16.58 30.85
CA LEU A 508 1.55 15.17 31.12
C LEU A 508 0.54 14.35 30.31
N ARG A 509 1.03 13.74 29.23
CA ARG A 509 0.21 13.04 28.22
C ARG A 509 0.14 11.54 28.51
N PHE A 510 -0.95 10.90 28.10
CA PHE A 510 -1.06 9.43 28.10
C PHE A 510 -0.04 8.83 27.14
N ASP A 511 0.73 7.85 27.60
CA ASP A 511 1.76 7.23 26.78
C ASP A 511 1.19 6.04 25.98
N ASN A 512 0.54 6.36 24.86
CA ASN A 512 -0.04 5.39 23.94
C ASN A 512 0.98 4.78 22.94
N ARG A 513 2.27 5.14 23.00
CA ARG A 513 3.29 4.73 22.00
C ARG A 513 3.38 3.21 21.82
N ALA A 514 3.23 2.45 22.90
CA ALA A 514 3.24 0.99 22.84
C ALA A 514 2.02 0.44 22.07
N ALA A 515 0.85 1.03 22.28
CA ALA A 515 -0.37 0.69 21.56
C ALA A 515 -0.27 1.10 20.08
N GLU A 516 0.22 2.31 19.79
CA GLU A 516 0.48 2.79 18.43
C GLU A 516 1.45 1.87 17.68
N TYR A 517 2.56 1.48 18.32
CA TYR A 517 3.53 0.55 17.74
C TYR A 517 2.89 -0.82 17.47
N ALA A 518 2.11 -1.35 18.42
CA ALA A 518 1.41 -2.62 18.23
C ALA A 518 0.38 -2.57 17.09
N LEU A 519 -0.38 -1.48 16.97
CA LEU A 519 -1.30 -1.26 15.87
C LEU A 519 -0.58 -1.11 14.53
N LYS A 520 0.56 -0.39 14.50
CA LYS A 520 1.41 -0.28 13.32
C LYS A 520 1.91 -1.65 12.87
N GLN A 521 2.36 -2.50 13.79
CA GLN A 521 2.78 -3.87 13.47
C GLN A 521 1.61 -4.71 12.90
N GLN A 522 0.41 -4.59 13.47
CA GLN A 522 -0.78 -5.29 12.94
C GLN A 522 -1.15 -4.81 11.54
N LYS A 523 -1.10 -3.49 11.28
CA LYS A 523 -1.33 -2.91 9.94
C LYS A 523 -0.31 -3.43 8.93
N ASN A 524 0.97 -3.39 9.28
CA ASN A 524 2.04 -3.89 8.42
C ASN A 524 1.88 -5.40 8.11
N ALA A 525 1.49 -6.21 9.11
CA ALA A 525 1.24 -7.63 8.91
C ALA A 525 0.03 -7.86 8.00
N LEU A 526 -1.05 -7.11 8.19
CA LEU A 526 -2.24 -7.17 7.34
C LEU A 526 -1.92 -6.83 5.89
N GLU A 527 -1.16 -5.75 5.66
CA GLU A 527 -0.71 -5.37 4.33
C GLU A 527 0.21 -6.42 3.71
N ALA A 528 1.13 -6.99 4.49
CA ALA A 528 2.01 -8.04 3.99
C ALA A 528 1.22 -9.26 3.49
N ILE A 529 0.16 -9.65 4.19
CA ILE A 529 -0.73 -10.74 3.76
C ILE A 529 -1.56 -10.32 2.54
N LYS A 530 -2.16 -9.12 2.56
CA LYS A 530 -3.02 -8.61 1.48
C LYS A 530 -2.29 -8.53 0.13
N TYR A 531 -0.99 -8.20 0.16
CA TYR A 531 -0.15 -7.99 -1.02
C TYR A 531 0.87 -9.12 -1.27
N ASP A 532 0.67 -10.30 -0.67
CA ASP A 532 1.53 -11.47 -0.86
C ASP A 532 3.04 -11.23 -0.55
N ARG A 533 3.31 -10.31 0.38
CA ARG A 533 4.65 -9.99 0.92
C ARG A 533 4.93 -10.68 2.26
N ALA A 534 3.99 -11.48 2.77
CA ALA A 534 4.19 -12.24 3.98
C ALA A 534 5.31 -13.27 3.79
N ALA A 535 6.06 -13.56 4.85
CA ALA A 535 7.14 -14.56 4.81
C ALA A 535 6.67 -15.95 4.35
N ARG A 536 5.39 -16.24 4.55
CA ARG A 536 4.70 -17.44 4.09
C ARG A 536 3.73 -17.05 2.97
N SER A 537 4.00 -17.46 1.74
CA SER A 537 3.29 -17.00 0.53
C SER A 537 1.86 -17.53 0.38
N ASP A 538 1.55 -18.69 0.96
CA ASP A 538 0.23 -19.34 0.92
C ASP A 538 -0.72 -18.86 2.04
N ILE A 539 -0.25 -18.02 2.97
CA ILE A 539 -1.06 -17.59 4.12
C ILE A 539 -2.31 -16.79 3.69
N ARG A 540 -2.20 -16.03 2.59
CA ARG A 540 -3.32 -15.28 2.04
C ARG A 540 -4.43 -16.21 1.59
N SER A 541 -4.10 -17.23 0.79
CA SER A 541 -5.08 -18.23 0.34
C SER A 541 -5.72 -18.96 1.52
N LEU A 542 -4.91 -19.41 2.48
CA LEU A 542 -5.39 -20.15 3.65
C LEU A 542 -6.39 -19.36 4.50
N LEU A 543 -6.23 -18.03 4.60
CA LEU A 543 -7.14 -17.16 5.35
C LEU A 543 -8.45 -16.86 4.59
N ILE A 544 -8.40 -16.83 3.26
CA ILE A 544 -9.56 -16.54 2.42
C ILE A 544 -10.42 -17.79 2.17
N THR A 545 -9.78 -18.96 2.09
CA THR A 545 -10.45 -20.26 1.89
C THR A 545 -10.15 -21.28 2.98
N PRO A 546 -10.44 -20.97 4.26
CA PRO A 546 -10.13 -21.86 5.38
C PRO A 546 -10.81 -23.24 5.26
N GLN A 547 -11.95 -23.32 4.58
CA GLN A 547 -12.68 -24.57 4.30
C GLN A 547 -11.95 -25.55 3.37
N GLU A 548 -10.96 -25.08 2.59
CA GLU A 548 -10.19 -25.92 1.68
C GLU A 548 -9.00 -26.59 2.40
N VAL A 549 -8.67 -26.15 3.63
CA VAL A 549 -7.60 -26.68 4.44
C VAL A 549 -8.03 -28.04 5.02
N LYS A 550 -7.29 -29.10 4.66
CA LYS A 550 -7.56 -30.45 5.16
C LYS A 550 -6.58 -30.80 6.29
N THR A 551 -7.11 -31.19 7.44
CA THR A 551 -6.30 -31.77 8.51
C THR A 551 -5.81 -33.14 8.05
N PRO A 552 -4.49 -33.37 7.94
CA PRO A 552 -4.01 -34.70 7.58
C PRO A 552 -4.17 -35.65 8.78
N THR A 553 -4.53 -36.90 8.53
CA THR A 553 -4.71 -37.93 9.56
C THR A 553 -3.39 -38.63 9.86
N ASN A 554 -3.03 -38.78 11.14
CA ASN A 554 -1.89 -39.62 11.51
C ASN A 554 -2.31 -41.10 11.54
N GLU A 555 -1.52 -41.97 10.90
CA GLU A 555 -1.72 -43.42 10.97
C GLU A 555 -0.77 -44.11 11.98
N GLU A 556 0.17 -43.36 12.57
CA GLU A 556 1.16 -43.90 13.52
C GLU A 556 0.70 -43.79 14.98
N ASN A 557 0.93 -44.84 15.78
CA ASN A 557 0.72 -44.82 17.22
C ASN A 557 1.79 -43.96 17.91
N ILE A 558 1.43 -42.73 18.28
CA ILE A 558 2.32 -41.82 19.01
C ILE A 558 2.46 -42.30 20.46
N LYS A 559 3.70 -42.42 20.94
CA LYS A 559 3.98 -42.65 22.35
C LYS A 559 4.22 -41.31 23.05
N PHE A 560 3.26 -40.89 23.87
CA PHE A 560 3.35 -39.64 24.62
C PHE A 560 4.45 -39.70 25.69
N ILE A 561 5.17 -38.58 25.85
CA ILE A 561 6.26 -38.39 26.81
C ILE A 561 5.68 -38.08 28.19
N GLN A 562 4.58 -37.32 28.23
CA GLN A 562 3.85 -36.97 29.44
C GLN A 562 2.52 -37.72 29.56
N SER A 563 1.96 -37.76 30.77
CA SER A 563 0.58 -38.22 30.98
C SER A 563 -0.38 -37.15 30.51
N LEU A 564 -1.16 -37.46 29.47
CA LEU A 564 -2.16 -36.58 28.88
C LEU A 564 -3.57 -37.15 29.09
N ASN A 565 -4.58 -36.29 29.01
CA ASN A 565 -5.95 -36.74 28.86
C ASN A 565 -6.28 -36.94 27.37
N LYS A 566 -7.33 -37.70 27.07
CA LYS A 566 -7.71 -38.05 25.69
C LYS A 566 -7.86 -36.84 24.76
N SER A 567 -8.45 -35.74 25.25
CA SER A 567 -8.60 -34.52 24.45
C SER A 567 -7.24 -33.87 24.12
N GLN A 568 -6.29 -33.90 25.06
CA GLN A 568 -4.93 -33.43 24.81
C GLN A 568 -4.18 -34.35 23.84
N GLU A 569 -4.34 -35.68 23.95
CA GLU A 569 -3.75 -36.65 23.03
C GLU A 569 -4.18 -36.39 21.59
N GLU A 570 -5.50 -36.29 21.35
CA GLU A 570 -6.08 -35.97 20.03
C GLU A 570 -5.57 -34.62 19.49
N THR A 571 -5.40 -33.62 20.36
CA THR A 571 -4.89 -32.31 19.97
C THR A 571 -3.39 -32.36 19.62
N VAL A 572 -2.58 -33.12 20.37
CA VAL A 572 -1.14 -33.30 20.08
C VAL A 572 -0.96 -34.03 18.75
N GLU A 573 -1.74 -35.08 18.50
CA GLU A 573 -1.73 -35.79 17.21
C GLU A 573 -2.04 -34.85 16.05
N ALA A 574 -3.09 -34.04 16.17
CA ALA A 574 -3.42 -33.03 15.17
C ALA A 574 -2.28 -32.01 14.99
N ALA A 575 -1.65 -31.56 16.08
CA ALA A 575 -0.56 -30.59 16.03
C ALA A 575 0.70 -31.12 15.34
N LEU A 576 1.03 -32.40 15.52
CA LEU A 576 2.24 -33.01 14.94
C LEU A 576 2.11 -33.26 13.43
N VAL A 577 0.88 -33.41 12.93
CA VAL A 577 0.62 -33.66 11.51
C VAL A 577 0.29 -32.40 10.73
N THR A 578 -0.25 -31.37 11.39
CA THR A 578 -0.60 -30.10 10.76
C THR A 578 0.65 -29.35 10.32
N GLN A 579 0.81 -29.15 9.00
CA GLN A 579 1.89 -28.34 8.41
C GLN A 579 1.56 -26.84 8.34
N ASP A 580 0.28 -26.50 8.50
CA ASP A 580 -0.23 -25.14 8.32
C ASP A 580 -0.34 -24.37 9.64
N PHE A 581 -1.56 -24.23 10.15
CA PHE A 581 -1.86 -23.57 11.41
C PHE A 581 -2.87 -24.41 12.18
N LEU A 582 -2.68 -24.51 13.49
CA LEU A 582 -3.62 -25.15 14.39
C LEU A 582 -4.05 -24.14 15.46
N VAL A 583 -5.37 -23.95 15.58
CA VAL A 583 -5.96 -23.14 16.64
C VAL A 583 -6.45 -24.08 17.73
N VAL A 584 -5.93 -23.91 18.95
CA VAL A 584 -6.29 -24.72 20.11
C VAL A 584 -6.99 -23.84 21.14
N GLU A 585 -8.26 -24.12 21.40
CA GLU A 585 -9.06 -23.45 22.41
C GLU A 585 -9.17 -24.30 23.68
N GLY A 586 -9.20 -23.66 24.85
CA GLY A 586 -9.43 -24.35 26.11
C GLY A 586 -9.59 -23.37 27.28
N SER A 587 -10.39 -23.73 28.27
CA SER A 587 -10.60 -22.92 29.48
C SER A 587 -9.31 -22.77 30.30
N PRO A 588 -9.19 -21.76 31.19
CA PRO A 588 -8.06 -21.66 32.12
C PRO A 588 -7.90 -22.94 32.95
N GLY A 589 -6.65 -23.35 33.21
CA GLY A 589 -6.35 -24.54 34.03
C GLY A 589 -6.43 -25.90 33.30
N THR A 590 -6.80 -25.95 32.02
CA THR A 590 -6.96 -27.18 31.22
C THR A 590 -5.66 -27.85 30.76
N GLY A 591 -4.51 -27.43 31.30
CA GLY A 591 -3.21 -28.04 30.98
C GLY A 591 -2.63 -27.60 29.63
N LYS A 592 -2.96 -26.39 29.13
CA LYS A 592 -2.37 -25.83 27.89
C LYS A 592 -0.85 -25.90 27.86
N THR A 593 -0.19 -25.62 28.98
CA THR A 593 1.26 -25.70 29.10
C THR A 593 1.77 -27.13 28.95
N THR A 594 1.01 -28.13 29.43
CA THR A 594 1.32 -29.55 29.24
C THR A 594 1.25 -29.93 27.76
N PHE A 595 0.19 -29.50 27.06
CA PHE A 595 0.04 -29.65 25.61
C PHE A 595 1.23 -29.04 24.85
N ILE A 596 1.55 -27.76 25.10
CA ILE A 596 2.68 -27.06 24.46
C ILE A 596 4.00 -27.80 24.70
N THR A 597 4.23 -28.23 25.95
CA THR A 597 5.45 -28.97 26.30
C THR A 597 5.54 -30.27 25.52
N GLU A 598 4.43 -31.02 25.40
CA GLU A 598 4.41 -32.27 24.65
C GLU A 598 4.73 -32.06 23.18
N VAL A 599 4.04 -31.13 22.52
CA VAL A 599 4.24 -30.83 21.10
C VAL A 599 5.70 -30.48 20.82
N ILE A 600 6.31 -29.64 21.67
CA ILE A 600 7.73 -29.26 21.54
C ILE A 600 8.64 -30.47 21.67
N LEU A 601 8.45 -31.29 22.70
CA LEU A 601 9.32 -32.45 22.95
C LEU A 601 9.19 -33.50 21.84
N GLN A 602 7.97 -33.77 21.36
CA GLN A 602 7.72 -34.67 20.23
C GLN A 602 8.32 -34.13 18.94
N THR A 603 8.19 -32.83 18.67
CA THR A 603 8.79 -32.17 17.48
C THR A 603 10.31 -32.29 17.50
N ILE A 604 10.94 -32.06 18.64
CA ILE A 604 12.40 -32.21 18.80
C ILE A 604 12.84 -33.66 18.72
N GLN A 605 12.05 -34.60 19.24
CA GLN A 605 12.34 -36.04 19.15
C GLN A 605 12.29 -36.52 17.69
N ALA A 606 11.33 -36.05 16.91
CA ALA A 606 11.22 -36.35 15.49
C ALA A 606 12.30 -35.63 14.66
N ASN A 607 12.61 -34.37 14.99
CA ASN A 607 13.62 -33.56 14.32
C ASN A 607 14.50 -32.81 15.34
N PRO A 608 15.67 -33.37 15.71
CA PRO A 608 16.60 -32.75 16.66
C PRO A 608 17.18 -31.39 16.21
N GLN A 609 17.02 -31.03 14.93
CA GLN A 609 17.47 -29.74 14.37
C GLN A 609 16.34 -28.70 14.27
N ALA A 610 15.11 -29.05 14.67
CA ALA A 610 13.99 -28.13 14.63
C ALA A 610 14.26 -26.89 15.48
N ARG A 611 13.92 -25.71 14.94
CA ARG A 611 14.00 -24.43 15.64
C ARG A 611 12.59 -24.00 16.02
N ILE A 612 12.36 -23.85 17.31
CA ILE A 612 11.03 -23.54 17.85
C ILE A 612 11.07 -22.16 18.47
N LEU A 613 10.18 -21.28 18.01
CA LEU A 613 9.93 -19.99 18.64
C LEU A 613 8.66 -20.10 19.48
N LEU A 614 8.78 -19.87 20.79
CA LEU A 614 7.65 -19.85 21.71
C LEU A 614 7.40 -18.42 22.18
N THR A 615 6.20 -17.90 21.93
CA THR A 615 5.80 -16.53 22.28
C THR A 615 4.52 -16.52 23.10
N SER A 616 4.39 -15.57 24.02
CA SER A 616 3.19 -15.38 24.85
C SER A 616 2.97 -13.90 25.13
N GLN A 617 1.72 -13.51 25.33
CA GLN A 617 1.37 -12.16 25.79
C GLN A 617 1.87 -11.88 27.22
N THR A 618 2.02 -12.92 28.04
CA THR A 618 2.47 -12.82 29.43
C THR A 618 3.75 -13.63 29.69
N HIS A 619 4.64 -13.08 30.52
CA HIS A 619 5.88 -13.75 30.95
C HIS A 619 5.58 -15.04 31.71
N VAL A 620 4.60 -15.02 32.61
CA VAL A 620 4.24 -16.16 33.49
C VAL A 620 3.94 -17.44 32.70
N ALA A 621 3.14 -17.35 31.63
CA ALA A 621 2.78 -18.52 30.85
C ALA A 621 3.98 -19.11 30.09
N LEU A 622 4.85 -18.24 29.57
CA LEU A 622 6.06 -18.62 28.86
C LEU A 622 7.08 -19.27 29.80
N ASP A 623 7.28 -18.67 30.97
CA ASP A 623 8.26 -19.12 31.95
C ASP A 623 7.87 -20.48 32.53
N ASN A 624 6.57 -20.69 32.81
CA ASN A 624 6.02 -21.99 33.20
C ASN A 624 6.20 -23.08 32.13
N ALA A 625 6.10 -22.73 30.85
CA ALA A 625 6.33 -23.67 29.76
C ALA A 625 7.81 -24.08 29.69
N LEU A 626 8.72 -23.11 29.75
CA LEU A 626 10.17 -23.34 29.71
C LEU A 626 10.65 -24.17 30.90
N GLU A 627 10.15 -23.89 32.10
CA GLU A 627 10.49 -24.68 33.29
C GLU A 627 10.08 -26.16 33.11
N ARG A 628 8.89 -26.42 32.55
CA ARG A 628 8.41 -27.78 32.29
C ARG A 628 9.25 -28.49 31.23
N ILE A 629 9.57 -27.81 30.13
CA ILE A 629 10.43 -28.35 29.08
C ILE A 629 11.81 -28.71 29.66
N LYS A 630 12.39 -27.81 30.47
CA LYS A 630 13.68 -28.02 31.15
C LYS A 630 13.66 -29.23 32.09
N LYS A 631 12.58 -29.42 32.84
CA LYS A 631 12.40 -30.58 33.73
C LYS A 631 12.34 -31.90 32.97
N GLN A 632 11.71 -31.91 31.79
CA GLN A 632 11.56 -33.13 30.97
C GLN A 632 12.79 -33.40 30.09
N ASN A 633 13.50 -32.36 29.64
CA ASN A 633 14.69 -32.48 28.82
C ASN A 633 15.70 -31.36 29.16
N SER A 634 16.61 -31.66 30.08
CA SER A 634 17.66 -30.73 30.53
C SER A 634 18.78 -30.51 29.50
N THR A 635 18.84 -31.35 28.45
CA THR A 635 19.87 -31.24 27.39
C THR A 635 19.44 -30.36 26.23
N LEU A 636 18.16 -29.98 26.17
CA LEU A 636 17.63 -29.12 25.13
C LEU A 636 18.21 -27.70 25.26
N LYS A 637 18.77 -27.18 24.17
CA LYS A 637 19.27 -25.82 24.11
C LYS A 637 18.10 -24.85 24.02
N MET A 638 17.93 -24.02 25.04
CA MET A 638 16.84 -23.04 25.13
C MET A 638 17.40 -21.67 25.47
N VAL A 639 16.72 -20.63 25.00
CA VAL A 639 17.10 -19.23 25.19
C VAL A 639 15.85 -18.42 25.50
N ARG A 640 15.89 -17.67 26.58
CA ARG A 640 14.83 -16.75 27.01
C ARG A 640 15.25 -15.32 26.73
N ILE A 641 14.44 -14.59 25.94
CA ILE A 641 14.64 -13.15 25.68
C ILE A 641 13.64 -12.37 26.54
N GLY A 642 14.09 -11.57 27.49
CA GLY A 642 13.22 -10.75 28.33
C GLY A 642 13.99 -9.97 29.39
N ASN A 643 13.31 -9.03 30.05
CA ASN A 643 13.91 -8.22 31.12
C ASN A 643 14.08 -9.05 32.39
N TYR A 644 15.28 -9.00 32.99
CA TYR A 644 15.65 -9.75 34.19
C TYR A 644 14.59 -9.66 35.31
N GLU A 645 14.10 -8.45 35.60
CA GLU A 645 13.12 -8.18 36.68
C GLU A 645 11.73 -8.80 36.47
N LYS A 646 11.36 -9.13 35.22
CA LYS A 646 10.02 -9.64 34.87
C LYS A 646 9.98 -11.15 34.66
N VAL A 647 11.14 -11.80 34.65
CA VAL A 647 11.29 -13.22 34.37
C VAL A 647 11.43 -13.98 35.69
N ALA A 648 10.80 -15.15 35.79
CA ALA A 648 10.87 -15.96 37.01
C ALA A 648 12.30 -16.46 37.32
N ASP A 649 12.70 -16.35 38.59
CA ASP A 649 14.06 -16.66 39.06
C ASP A 649 14.55 -18.07 38.69
N ASN A 650 13.65 -19.05 38.66
CA ASN A 650 13.94 -20.45 38.36
C ASN A 650 14.36 -20.72 36.89
N ILE A 651 14.22 -19.73 36.01
CA ILE A 651 14.64 -19.81 34.61
C ILE A 651 15.61 -18.70 34.19
N HIS A 652 16.15 -17.91 35.14
CA HIS A 652 17.13 -16.87 34.84
C HIS A 652 18.36 -17.43 34.12
N ASP A 653 18.75 -18.67 34.43
CA ASP A 653 19.84 -19.34 33.73
C ASP A 653 19.60 -19.52 32.22
N LEU A 654 18.34 -19.46 31.75
CA LEU A 654 18.00 -19.49 30.33
C LEU A 654 18.05 -18.11 29.65
N LEU A 655 18.20 -17.02 30.41
CA LEU A 655 18.28 -15.67 29.84
C LEU A 655 19.46 -15.56 28.89
N LEU A 656 19.29 -14.78 27.81
CA LEU A 656 20.33 -14.59 26.81
C LEU A 656 21.65 -14.11 27.44
N GLU A 657 21.58 -13.18 28.39
CA GLU A 657 22.73 -12.62 29.11
C GLU A 657 23.52 -13.71 29.86
N GLU A 658 22.81 -14.63 30.52
CA GLU A 658 23.40 -15.76 31.26
C GLU A 658 23.93 -16.86 30.33
N GLN A 659 23.35 -17.01 29.13
CA GLN A 659 23.76 -18.01 28.13
C GLN A 659 24.99 -17.59 27.31
N ILE A 660 25.25 -16.28 27.15
CA ILE A 660 26.35 -15.76 26.33
C ILE A 660 27.71 -16.26 26.82
N GLU A 661 27.99 -16.18 28.13
CA GLU A 661 29.33 -16.53 28.64
C GLU A 661 29.62 -18.04 28.53
N PRO A 662 28.70 -18.97 28.87
CA PRO A 662 28.84 -20.38 28.56
C PRO A 662 29.09 -20.67 27.07
N TRP A 663 28.34 -20.02 26.17
CA TRP A 663 28.52 -20.23 24.72
C TRP A 663 29.86 -19.73 24.22
N LYS A 664 30.29 -18.55 24.68
CA LYS A 664 31.62 -18.00 24.37
C LYS A 664 32.72 -18.96 24.82
N ASN A 665 32.62 -19.50 26.03
CA ASN A 665 33.58 -20.47 26.55
C ASN A 665 33.60 -21.77 25.72
N GLU A 666 32.43 -22.27 25.31
CA GLU A 666 32.33 -23.45 24.45
C GLU A 666 32.92 -23.19 23.04
N VAL A 667 32.67 -22.02 22.45
CA VAL A 667 33.27 -21.63 21.15
C VAL A 667 34.79 -21.54 21.27
N ILE A 668 35.31 -20.93 22.34
CA ILE A 668 36.76 -20.86 22.60
C ILE A 668 37.34 -22.27 22.72
N LYS A 669 36.68 -23.16 23.47
CA LYS A 669 37.11 -24.54 23.64
C LYS A 669 37.14 -25.30 22.31
N ARG A 670 36.07 -25.25 21.52
CA ARG A 670 36.01 -25.86 20.19
C ARG A 670 37.08 -25.34 19.25
N SER A 671 37.30 -24.02 19.26
CA SER A 671 38.33 -23.37 18.44
C SER A 671 39.73 -23.85 18.82
N LYS A 672 40.03 -23.96 20.12
CA LYS A 672 41.29 -24.52 20.61
C LYS A 672 41.47 -25.98 20.19
N SER A 673 40.47 -26.83 20.40
CA SER A 673 40.53 -28.24 20.00
C SER A 673 40.68 -28.42 18.48
N PHE A 674 40.03 -27.56 17.69
CA PHE A 674 40.21 -27.53 16.24
C PHE A 674 41.64 -27.15 15.86
N LEU A 675 42.19 -26.07 16.44
CA LEU A 675 43.56 -25.63 16.18
C LEU A 675 44.58 -26.70 16.55
N GLU A 676 44.40 -27.38 17.69
CA GLU A 676 45.26 -28.50 18.11
C GLU A 676 45.19 -29.70 17.15
N SER A 677 44.00 -30.00 16.62
CA SER A 677 43.82 -31.09 15.66
C SER A 677 44.41 -30.72 14.29
N TRP A 678 44.21 -29.48 13.87
CA TRP A 678 44.73 -28.93 12.62
C TRP A 678 46.26 -28.81 12.64
N SER A 679 46.85 -28.39 13.76
CA SER A 679 48.30 -28.28 13.94
C SER A 679 48.98 -29.63 13.83
N LYS A 680 48.44 -30.65 14.52
CA LYS A 680 48.90 -32.04 14.44
C LYS A 680 48.84 -32.57 13.01
N LYS A 681 47.77 -32.26 12.27
CA LYS A 681 47.62 -32.69 10.87
C LYS A 681 48.67 -32.07 9.93
N HIS A 682 49.18 -30.89 10.25
CA HIS A 682 50.14 -30.16 9.40
C HIS A 682 51.57 -30.15 9.98
N ASN A 683 51.87 -30.98 10.99
CA ASN A 683 53.16 -31.03 11.67
C ASN A 683 53.64 -29.68 12.23
N LEU A 684 52.70 -28.81 12.63
CA LEU A 684 53.01 -27.51 13.21
C LEU A 684 53.00 -27.60 14.74
N SER A 685 54.00 -27.02 15.39
CA SER A 685 54.08 -26.92 16.83
C SER A 685 53.08 -25.88 17.37
N PRO A 686 52.60 -26.04 18.62
CA PRO A 686 51.77 -25.02 19.28
C PRO A 686 52.42 -23.63 19.35
N GLN A 687 53.75 -23.58 19.39
CA GLN A 687 54.52 -22.33 19.40
C GLN A 687 54.42 -21.59 18.07
N GLU A 688 54.53 -22.28 16.94
CA GLU A 688 54.42 -21.67 15.60
C GLU A 688 53.03 -21.06 15.35
N ILE A 689 51.96 -21.70 15.81
CA ILE A 689 50.60 -21.16 15.70
C ILE A 689 50.40 -19.94 16.60
N THR A 690 50.95 -19.98 17.81
CA THR A 690 50.90 -18.83 18.72
C THR A 690 51.63 -17.64 18.11
N MET A 691 52.78 -17.89 17.48
CA MET A 691 53.59 -16.88 16.81
C MET A 691 52.86 -16.28 15.59
N ALA A 692 52.21 -17.12 14.78
CA ALA A 692 51.40 -16.67 13.64
C ALA A 692 50.19 -15.81 14.09
N ASN A 693 49.48 -16.22 15.14
CA ASN A 693 48.37 -15.43 15.70
C ASN A 693 48.82 -14.08 16.27
N LEU A 694 49.98 -14.04 16.94
CA LEU A 694 50.56 -12.79 17.42
C LEU A 694 50.96 -11.88 16.25
N PHE A 695 51.58 -12.44 15.22
CA PHE A 695 51.96 -11.69 14.02
C PHE A 695 50.74 -11.08 13.33
N GLN A 696 49.65 -11.83 13.20
CA GLN A 696 48.42 -11.34 12.59
C GLN A 696 47.77 -10.22 13.42
N LYS A 697 47.72 -10.36 14.75
CA LYS A 697 47.23 -9.29 15.64
C LYS A 697 48.08 -8.02 15.54
N SER A 698 49.40 -8.17 15.50
CA SER A 698 50.30 -7.02 15.31
C SER A 698 50.08 -6.35 13.96
N ARG A 699 49.84 -7.12 12.89
CA ARG A 699 49.53 -6.58 11.55
C ARG A 699 48.21 -5.81 11.54
N GLU A 700 47.16 -6.34 12.17
CA GLU A 700 45.85 -5.65 12.27
C GLU A 700 45.93 -4.37 13.10
N ALA A 701 46.74 -4.35 14.18
CA ALA A 701 46.98 -3.16 14.97
C ALA A 701 47.72 -2.07 14.18
N LEU A 702 48.69 -2.46 13.35
CA LEU A 702 49.39 -1.55 12.41
C LEU A 702 48.44 -0.93 11.39
N ILE A 703 47.56 -1.73 10.77
CA ILE A 703 46.58 -1.24 9.80
C ILE A 703 45.59 -0.23 10.42
N LYS A 704 45.26 -0.38 11.71
CA LYS A 704 44.41 0.57 12.45
C LYS A 704 45.10 1.87 12.86
N LEU A 705 46.43 1.91 12.83
CA LEU A 705 47.21 3.13 13.09
C LEU A 705 47.48 3.92 11.80
N ASP A 706 47.44 3.24 10.65
CA ASP A 706 47.60 3.84 9.32
C ASP A 706 46.29 4.38 8.70
N ASN A 707 45.13 4.11 9.33
CA ASN A 707 43.83 4.71 9.01
C ASN A 707 43.40 5.62 10.16
#